data_AF-A0A972LIT3-F1
#
_entry.id   AF-A0A972LIT3-F1
#
_cell.length_a   1.000
_cell.length_b   1.000
_cell.length_c   1.000
_cell.angle_alpha   90.00
_cell.angle_beta   90.00
_cell.angle_gamma   90.00
#
_symmetry.space_group_name_H-M   'P 1'
#
loop_
_entity.id
_entity.type
_entity.pdbx_description
1 polymer ?
#
loop_
_entity_poly.entity_id
_entity_poly.type
_entity_poly.pdbx_seq_one_letter_code
_entity_poly.pdbx_strand_id
1 'polypeptide(L)'
;LPTTPLEHPAMDYAFLRQEGIRLIEKMAGKVWTDFNAHDPGITILEQLCYAITDLAYRINYDLPDLMAGKGRDPYQSLYGPAEILSSEPLTLIDFRKLIVDVPGVKNAWIELLEKPPPLYFHEGKNTLSLQSEAQAFGPQVTEPIYLKGLYRILIETSSLVDIEGPTVAREVALKLNAHRGLCEDFDMISILEHQSVSVLAQIEIGAVDDAGEVLAQIYFKISNYFSPALPFKTLGEMLDAETPVDEIFEGPLLQQGFLDTESLKKATKRTVLYTSDLIHEIMQVEGVRAVTKIRLQSGGKIEDWSLNIDDLQVPQLLLTNDAILLEKEGISASIDPDWVKTRYLDLLKAAVFQGDFSSNAEALDPPKGRDRQIAQYGAIQRHFPDLYGIGEMGIADSASEERKGQSKQLKAYLLFFDQLLANYFSQLSEASSLFSFYGKSNETYFSQMIDDSALGLDAVIQKSPEDFEAQLQKLSEKSTDDSLQRKNRFLNHLMARFSEQFTDYSLILFDLVEEGRDAALEKLVQDKQAYLQNYPAFSAGRNRAFDVLNVLSSENRSGLEMRIRLKLSLNADEAEDFFLIEHILLRPMSGDDTQQVPLLAALQSKDPYSLQLSFVFPKGPKRFEQTVFLQFIHQTLRAETPAHLIPHVHWLDPDTWSVFKTSYGDWFEKRRLYLRNKLGV
;
A
#
# COMPACT_ATOMS: atom_id res chain seq x y z
N LEU A 1 4.56 -17.34 42.69
CA LEU A 1 3.48 -16.36 42.46
C LEU A 1 4.14 -15.00 42.21
N PRO A 2 3.67 -14.21 41.23
CA PRO A 2 4.23 -12.89 40.94
C PRO A 2 4.13 -12.02 42.19
N THR A 3 5.18 -11.27 42.52
CA THR A 3 5.21 -10.33 43.66
C THR A 3 4.81 -8.91 43.27
N THR A 4 4.47 -8.70 42.00
CA THR A 4 3.95 -7.43 41.49
C THR A 4 2.48 -7.24 41.88
N PRO A 5 2.04 -5.99 42.12
CA PRO A 5 0.62 -5.70 42.32
C PRO A 5 -0.19 -6.20 41.13
N LEU A 6 -1.38 -6.73 41.40
CA LEU A 6 -2.31 -7.11 40.34
C LEU A 6 -2.73 -5.86 39.55
N GLU A 7 -2.71 -5.95 38.22
CA GLU A 7 -2.98 -4.80 37.34
C GLU A 7 -4.43 -4.30 37.43
N HIS A 8 -5.37 -5.20 37.73
CA HIS A 8 -6.78 -4.87 37.89
C HIS A 8 -7.38 -5.50 39.16
N PRO A 9 -8.22 -4.79 39.93
CA PRO A 9 -8.85 -5.33 41.14
C PRO A 9 -9.68 -6.59 40.91
N ALA A 10 -10.23 -6.79 39.70
CA ALA A 10 -10.96 -8.00 39.34
C ALA A 10 -10.08 -9.26 39.24
N MET A 11 -8.76 -9.12 39.23
CA MET A 11 -7.83 -10.26 39.35
C MET A 11 -7.56 -10.63 40.82
N ASP A 12 -8.03 -9.81 41.77
CA ASP A 12 -7.93 -10.08 43.19
C ASP A 12 -9.22 -10.73 43.69
N TYR A 13 -9.16 -12.05 43.87
CA TYR A 13 -10.24 -12.84 44.42
C TYR A 13 -10.74 -12.30 45.78
N ALA A 14 -9.83 -11.90 46.67
CA ALA A 14 -10.19 -11.45 48.01
C ALA A 14 -10.95 -10.12 47.94
N PHE A 15 -10.51 -9.22 47.06
CA PHE A 15 -11.22 -7.99 46.74
C PHE A 15 -12.63 -8.27 46.20
N LEU A 16 -12.76 -9.14 45.19
CA LEU A 16 -14.06 -9.48 44.60
C LEU A 16 -15.02 -10.08 45.64
N ARG A 17 -14.52 -10.95 46.51
CA ARG A 17 -15.30 -11.55 47.59
C ARG A 17 -15.77 -10.50 48.59
N GLN A 18 -14.88 -9.59 49.02
CA GLN A 18 -15.23 -8.50 49.92
C GLN A 18 -16.30 -7.59 49.31
N GLU A 19 -16.15 -7.24 48.04
CA GLU A 19 -17.11 -6.40 47.32
C GLU A 19 -18.46 -7.11 47.12
N GLY A 20 -18.44 -8.41 46.83
CA GLY A 20 -19.64 -9.24 46.74
C GLY A 20 -20.42 -9.26 48.06
N ILE A 21 -19.76 -9.49 49.19
CA ILE A 21 -20.37 -9.45 50.53
C ILE A 21 -20.96 -8.06 50.80
N ARG A 22 -20.20 -6.99 50.50
CA ARG A 22 -20.67 -5.61 50.66
C ARG A 22 -21.95 -5.33 49.86
N LEU A 23 -22.06 -5.87 48.64
CA LEU A 23 -23.27 -5.75 47.82
C LEU A 23 -24.44 -6.54 48.42
N ILE A 24 -24.21 -7.75 48.92
CA ILE A 24 -25.23 -8.56 49.62
C ILE A 24 -25.73 -7.83 50.87
N GLU A 25 -24.84 -7.31 51.71
CA GLU A 25 -25.19 -6.51 52.90
C GLU A 25 -26.07 -5.32 52.54
N LYS A 26 -25.71 -4.59 51.48
CA LYS A 26 -26.45 -3.42 51.01
C LYS A 26 -27.85 -3.79 50.48
N MET A 27 -27.96 -4.88 49.73
CA MET A 27 -29.21 -5.25 49.03
C MET A 27 -30.15 -6.08 49.90
N ALA A 28 -29.60 -6.95 50.75
CA ALA A 28 -30.33 -8.00 51.46
C ALA A 28 -29.96 -8.12 52.95
N GLY A 29 -29.14 -7.22 53.51
CA GLY A 29 -28.64 -7.30 54.90
C GLY A 29 -29.71 -7.30 56.02
N LYS A 30 -30.98 -7.05 55.68
CA LYS A 30 -32.11 -7.21 56.61
C LYS A 30 -32.66 -8.64 56.68
N VAL A 31 -32.42 -9.45 55.64
CA VAL A 31 -32.95 -10.81 55.47
C VAL A 31 -31.82 -11.83 55.50
N TRP A 32 -30.69 -11.53 54.89
CA TRP A 32 -29.48 -12.36 54.88
C TRP A 32 -28.42 -11.68 55.75
N THR A 33 -28.12 -12.28 56.92
CA THR A 33 -27.24 -11.69 57.94
C THR A 33 -26.01 -12.53 58.27
N ASP A 34 -25.94 -13.76 57.76
CA ASP A 34 -24.80 -14.67 57.92
C ASP A 34 -23.92 -14.66 56.66
N PHE A 35 -22.67 -14.22 56.80
CA PHE A 35 -21.71 -14.15 55.69
C PHE A 35 -20.51 -15.09 55.89
N ASN A 36 -20.68 -16.11 56.73
CA ASN A 36 -19.63 -17.07 57.03
C ASN A 36 -19.50 -18.14 55.94
N ALA A 37 -18.35 -18.82 55.90
CA ALA A 37 -18.03 -19.84 54.89
C ALA A 37 -18.94 -21.07 54.88
N HIS A 38 -19.73 -21.29 55.94
CA HIS A 38 -20.67 -22.41 56.00
C HIS A 38 -22.00 -22.10 55.31
N ASP A 39 -22.26 -20.83 54.98
CA ASP A 39 -23.45 -20.42 54.23
C ASP A 39 -23.32 -20.84 52.75
N PRO A 40 -24.28 -21.62 52.19
CA PRO A 40 -24.25 -22.03 50.79
C PRO A 40 -24.27 -20.85 49.80
N GLY A 41 -24.94 -19.75 50.13
CA GLY A 41 -24.95 -18.55 49.31
C GLY A 41 -23.59 -17.86 49.24
N ILE A 42 -22.82 -17.89 50.33
CA ILE A 42 -21.43 -17.42 50.32
C ILE A 42 -20.54 -18.37 49.50
N THR A 43 -20.77 -19.69 49.60
CA THR A 43 -20.08 -20.66 48.73
C THR A 43 -20.32 -20.35 47.24
N ILE A 44 -21.56 -20.03 46.86
CA ILE A 44 -21.89 -19.62 45.48
C ILE A 44 -21.14 -18.35 45.09
N LEU A 45 -21.17 -17.32 45.95
CA LEU A 45 -20.45 -16.07 45.71
C LEU A 45 -18.95 -16.34 45.46
N GLU A 46 -18.34 -17.19 46.28
CA GLU A 46 -16.92 -17.54 46.16
C GLU A 46 -16.60 -18.19 44.81
N GLN A 47 -17.46 -19.08 44.28
CA GLN A 47 -17.25 -19.66 42.95
C GLN A 47 -17.41 -18.63 41.84
N LEU A 48 -18.35 -17.70 41.97
CA LEU A 48 -18.51 -16.58 41.03
C LEU A 48 -17.29 -15.66 41.04
N CYS A 49 -16.76 -15.33 42.23
CA CYS A 49 -15.54 -14.53 42.36
C CYS A 49 -14.34 -15.22 41.68
N TYR A 50 -14.22 -16.54 41.81
CA TYR A 50 -13.16 -17.29 41.13
C TYR A 50 -13.29 -17.23 39.60
N ALA A 51 -14.50 -17.46 39.07
CA ALA A 51 -14.72 -17.40 37.62
C ALA A 51 -14.49 -15.99 37.04
N ILE A 52 -14.88 -14.93 37.76
CA ILE A 52 -14.60 -13.54 37.37
C ILE A 52 -13.08 -13.27 37.42
N THR A 53 -12.37 -13.85 38.40
CA THR A 53 -10.91 -13.73 38.50
C THR A 53 -10.22 -14.37 37.28
N ASP A 54 -10.68 -15.55 36.84
CA ASP A 54 -10.18 -16.21 35.62
C ASP A 54 -10.48 -15.35 34.37
N LEU A 55 -11.71 -14.86 34.21
CA LEU A 55 -12.06 -13.99 33.10
C LEU A 55 -11.17 -12.74 33.06
N ALA A 56 -10.97 -12.07 34.21
CA ALA A 56 -10.11 -10.90 34.32
C ALA A 56 -8.65 -11.23 33.98
N TYR A 57 -8.15 -12.38 34.42
CA TYR A 57 -6.82 -12.86 34.07
C TYR A 57 -6.65 -13.04 32.56
N ARG A 58 -7.65 -13.60 31.86
CA ARG A 58 -7.58 -13.80 30.40
C ARG A 58 -7.75 -12.51 29.61
N ILE A 59 -8.56 -11.56 30.08
CA ILE A 59 -8.66 -10.21 29.48
C ILE A 59 -7.28 -9.54 29.46
N ASN A 60 -6.42 -9.87 30.41
CA ASN A 60 -5.08 -9.29 30.55
C ASN A 60 -3.99 -10.01 29.74
N TYR A 61 -4.36 -10.92 28.83
CA TYR A 61 -3.41 -11.46 27.86
C TYR A 61 -2.96 -10.39 26.87
N ASP A 62 -1.77 -10.58 26.29
CA ASP A 62 -1.26 -9.68 25.26
C ASP A 62 -2.25 -9.59 24.10
N LEU A 63 -2.42 -8.39 23.54
CA LEU A 63 -3.38 -8.15 22.45
C LEU A 63 -3.26 -9.14 21.28
N PRO A 64 -2.06 -9.54 20.81
CA PRO A 64 -1.95 -10.53 19.74
C PRO A 64 -2.53 -11.89 20.13
N ASP A 65 -2.39 -12.31 21.40
CA ASP A 65 -2.95 -13.56 21.90
C ASP A 65 -4.49 -13.48 22.01
N LEU A 66 -5.04 -12.31 22.39
CA LEU A 66 -6.49 -12.06 22.39
C LEU A 66 -7.12 -12.12 20.99
N MET A 67 -6.36 -11.71 19.98
CA MET A 67 -6.81 -11.61 18.60
C MET A 67 -6.53 -12.89 17.78
N ALA A 68 -5.75 -13.83 18.30
CA ALA A 68 -5.37 -15.09 17.62
C ALA A 68 -6.38 -16.24 17.77
N GLY A 69 -7.53 -16.01 18.41
CA GLY A 69 -8.51 -17.06 18.71
C GLY A 69 -8.97 -17.82 17.46
N LYS A 70 -9.13 -19.15 17.58
CA LYS A 70 -9.52 -20.06 16.49
C LYS A 70 -8.52 -20.09 15.33
N GLY A 71 -7.23 -19.86 15.62
CA GLY A 71 -6.15 -19.84 14.64
C GLY A 71 -6.20 -18.68 13.64
N ARG A 72 -6.91 -17.60 13.97
CA ARG A 72 -6.97 -16.38 13.15
C ARG A 72 -5.65 -15.63 13.22
N ASP A 73 -5.34 -14.88 12.17
CA ASP A 73 -4.25 -13.91 12.16
C ASP A 73 -4.69 -12.63 12.93
N PRO A 74 -4.01 -12.27 14.04
CA PRO A 74 -4.29 -11.05 14.80
C PRO A 74 -4.27 -9.76 13.98
N TYR A 75 -3.51 -9.76 12.88
CA TYR A 75 -3.22 -8.57 12.09
C TYR A 75 -3.97 -8.57 10.77
N GLN A 76 -4.86 -9.54 10.51
CA GLN A 76 -5.57 -9.66 9.23
C GLN A 76 -6.24 -8.35 8.80
N SER A 77 -6.80 -7.59 9.75
CA SER A 77 -7.48 -6.31 9.51
C SER A 77 -6.64 -5.08 9.89
N LEU A 78 -5.31 -5.21 9.83
CA LEU A 78 -4.35 -4.13 10.01
C LEU A 78 -3.33 -4.18 8.88
N TYR A 79 -3.13 -3.06 8.19
CA TYR A 79 -2.15 -2.99 7.12
C TYR A 79 -0.73 -2.85 7.66
N GLY A 80 0.20 -3.56 7.04
CA GLY A 80 1.62 -3.43 7.32
C GLY A 80 2.18 -2.10 6.78
N PRO A 81 3.35 -1.64 7.27
CA PRO A 81 3.94 -0.37 6.83
C PRO A 81 4.13 -0.27 5.31
N ALA A 82 4.70 -1.31 4.68
CA ALA A 82 4.94 -1.32 3.23
C ALA A 82 3.64 -1.21 2.41
N GLU A 83 2.54 -1.79 2.91
CA GLU A 83 1.25 -1.81 2.24
C GLU A 83 0.53 -0.45 2.33
N ILE A 84 0.71 0.30 3.42
CA ILE A 84 -0.10 1.50 3.70
C ILE A 84 0.66 2.83 3.60
N LEU A 85 1.98 2.82 3.77
CA LEU A 85 2.81 4.03 3.73
C LEU A 85 3.37 4.29 2.32
N SER A 86 3.54 3.24 1.51
CA SER A 86 3.99 3.40 0.12
C SER A 86 2.92 4.07 -0.74
N SER A 87 3.38 4.82 -1.74
CA SER A 87 2.51 5.51 -2.69
C SER A 87 2.94 5.26 -4.12
N GLU A 88 2.02 5.44 -5.06
CA GLU A 88 2.38 5.51 -6.47
C GLU A 88 3.29 6.73 -6.73
N PRO A 89 4.11 6.73 -7.80
CA PRO A 89 5.06 7.81 -8.06
C PRO A 89 4.31 9.12 -8.29
N LEU A 90 4.77 10.18 -7.62
CA LEU A 90 4.19 11.51 -7.74
C LEU A 90 5.22 12.52 -8.27
N THR A 91 6.46 12.35 -7.86
CA THR A 91 7.55 13.25 -8.23
C THR A 91 8.44 12.65 -9.31
N LEU A 92 9.23 13.49 -9.98
CA LEU A 92 10.24 13.02 -10.93
C LEU A 92 11.26 12.07 -10.27
N ILE A 93 11.53 12.26 -8.97
CA ILE A 93 12.45 11.39 -8.24
C ILE A 93 11.84 10.00 -7.99
N ASP A 94 10.53 9.92 -7.76
CA ASP A 94 9.81 8.65 -7.58
C ASP A 94 9.79 7.83 -8.86
N PHE A 95 9.45 8.47 -9.99
CA PHE A 95 9.54 7.80 -11.29
C PHE A 95 10.98 7.36 -11.56
N ARG A 96 11.99 8.15 -11.19
CA ARG A 96 13.39 7.75 -11.37
C ARG A 96 13.74 6.53 -10.53
N LYS A 97 13.28 6.44 -9.27
CA LYS A 97 13.43 5.25 -8.42
C LYS A 97 12.84 4.01 -9.11
N LEU A 98 11.62 4.12 -9.67
CA LEU A 98 10.97 3.02 -10.39
C LEU A 98 11.76 2.55 -11.62
N ILE A 99 12.37 3.48 -12.37
CA ILE A 99 13.16 3.12 -13.55
C ILE A 99 14.47 2.45 -13.15
N VAL A 100 15.16 2.97 -12.12
CA VAL A 100 16.42 2.39 -11.62
C VAL A 100 16.20 1.00 -11.00
N ASP A 101 15.00 0.72 -10.48
CA ASP A 101 14.58 -0.61 -10.00
C ASP A 101 14.41 -1.64 -11.14
N VAL A 102 14.46 -1.24 -12.42
CA VAL A 102 14.40 -2.18 -13.55
C VAL A 102 15.79 -2.82 -13.77
N PRO A 103 15.89 -4.16 -13.78
CA PRO A 103 17.15 -4.86 -14.05
C PRO A 103 17.80 -4.40 -15.37
N GLY A 104 19.10 -4.10 -15.33
CA GLY A 104 19.86 -3.61 -16.48
C GLY A 104 19.89 -2.09 -16.62
N VAL A 105 19.08 -1.34 -15.85
CA VAL A 105 19.25 0.11 -15.71
C VAL A 105 20.38 0.39 -14.72
N LYS A 106 21.33 1.23 -15.11
CA LYS A 106 22.34 1.77 -14.18
C LYS A 106 21.89 3.10 -13.60
N ASN A 107 21.33 3.96 -14.45
CA ASN A 107 20.80 5.26 -14.06
C ASN A 107 19.74 5.71 -15.06
N ALA A 108 18.91 6.68 -14.67
CA ALA A 108 17.90 7.26 -15.53
C ALA A 108 17.63 8.72 -15.17
N TRP A 109 17.11 9.48 -16.14
CA TRP A 109 16.68 10.86 -15.97
C TRP A 109 15.31 11.06 -16.60
N ILE A 110 14.52 11.90 -15.94
CA ILE A 110 13.14 12.17 -16.28
C ILE A 110 12.97 13.67 -16.32
N GLU A 111 12.52 14.16 -17.46
CA GLU A 111 12.45 15.59 -17.75
C GLU A 111 11.03 15.93 -18.19
N LEU A 112 10.46 16.97 -17.59
CA LEU A 112 9.22 17.55 -18.09
C LEU A 112 9.52 18.27 -19.42
N LEU A 113 8.75 17.95 -20.45
CA LEU A 113 8.83 18.64 -21.73
C LEU A 113 8.14 20.00 -21.63
N GLU A 114 8.92 21.07 -21.45
CA GLU A 114 8.37 22.44 -21.40
C GLU A 114 7.88 22.93 -22.77
N LYS A 115 8.50 22.44 -23.85
CA LYS A 115 8.20 22.83 -25.23
C LYS A 115 8.14 21.61 -26.16
N PRO A 116 7.16 20.70 -25.97
CA PRO A 116 6.90 19.65 -26.95
C PRO A 116 6.53 20.27 -28.31
N PRO A 117 6.47 19.48 -29.40
CA PRO A 117 5.95 19.95 -30.68
C PRO A 117 4.59 20.68 -30.48
N PRO A 118 4.46 21.95 -30.89
CA PRO A 118 3.27 22.73 -30.56
C PRO A 118 2.08 22.34 -31.43
N LEU A 119 0.89 22.43 -30.84
CA LEU A 119 -0.36 22.56 -31.60
C LEU A 119 -0.61 24.04 -31.91
N TYR A 120 -1.32 24.34 -32.98
CA TYR A 120 -1.62 25.70 -33.39
C TYR A 120 -3.12 25.99 -33.27
N PHE A 121 -3.47 26.92 -32.39
CA PHE A 121 -4.85 27.37 -32.20
C PHE A 121 -5.17 28.56 -33.10
N HIS A 122 -6.33 28.49 -33.76
CA HIS A 122 -6.84 29.51 -34.67
C HIS A 122 -8.00 30.24 -34.00
N GLU A 123 -7.74 31.41 -33.41
CA GLU A 123 -8.74 32.13 -32.62
C GLU A 123 -9.99 32.50 -33.44
N GLY A 124 -9.81 33.01 -34.67
CA GLY A 124 -10.93 33.42 -35.52
C GLY A 124 -11.82 32.28 -36.02
N LYS A 125 -11.31 31.04 -36.05
CA LYS A 125 -12.05 29.84 -36.49
C LYS A 125 -12.45 28.94 -35.33
N ASN A 126 -11.85 29.14 -34.16
CA ASN A 126 -11.96 28.27 -32.99
C ASN A 126 -11.60 26.80 -33.30
N THR A 127 -10.45 26.60 -33.95
CA THR A 127 -9.96 25.30 -34.45
C THR A 127 -8.50 25.04 -34.04
N LEU A 128 -8.07 23.77 -34.05
CA LEU A 128 -6.68 23.32 -33.83
C LEU A 128 -6.07 22.68 -35.09
N SER A 129 -4.77 22.87 -35.30
CA SER A 129 -3.96 22.21 -36.35
C SER A 129 -2.55 21.84 -35.87
N LEU A 130 -1.86 20.97 -36.62
CA LEU A 130 -0.46 20.58 -36.36
C LEU A 130 0.57 21.53 -37.00
N GLN A 131 0.13 22.31 -37.99
CA GLN A 131 0.99 23.25 -38.71
C GLN A 131 0.49 24.68 -38.49
N SER A 132 1.42 25.63 -38.47
CA SER A 132 1.09 27.05 -38.45
C SER A 132 0.55 27.48 -39.84
N GLU A 133 -0.56 28.22 -39.86
CA GLU A 133 -1.08 28.85 -41.09
C GLU A 133 -0.26 30.09 -41.54
N ALA A 134 0.89 30.37 -40.89
CA ALA A 134 1.69 31.57 -41.14
C ALA A 134 2.16 31.75 -42.59
N GLN A 135 2.30 30.67 -43.37
CA GLN A 135 2.73 30.76 -44.77
C GLN A 135 1.66 31.26 -45.76
N ALA A 136 0.37 31.24 -45.38
CA ALA A 136 -0.73 31.60 -46.30
C ALA A 136 -1.39 32.96 -46.01
N PHE A 137 -1.44 33.41 -44.74
CA PHE A 137 -2.24 34.57 -44.34
C PHE A 137 -1.53 35.58 -43.40
N GLY A 138 -0.22 35.46 -43.21
CA GLY A 138 0.60 36.41 -42.43
C GLY A 138 0.79 36.05 -40.94
N PRO A 139 1.68 36.75 -40.22
CA PRO A 139 2.30 36.29 -38.97
C PRO A 139 1.44 36.36 -37.69
N GLN A 140 0.11 36.58 -37.77
CA GLN A 140 -0.74 36.78 -36.57
C GLN A 140 -2.05 35.97 -36.53
N VAL A 141 -2.18 34.84 -37.25
CA VAL A 141 -3.44 34.05 -37.28
C VAL A 141 -3.46 32.87 -36.29
N THR A 142 -2.29 32.36 -35.87
CA THR A 142 -2.19 31.15 -35.03
C THR A 142 -1.34 31.34 -33.79
N GLU A 143 -1.80 30.80 -32.66
CA GLU A 143 -1.10 30.79 -31.37
C GLU A 143 -0.56 29.36 -31.09
N PRO A 144 0.74 29.19 -30.77
CA PRO A 144 1.29 27.89 -30.41
C PRO A 144 0.86 27.47 -29.00
N ILE A 145 0.49 26.21 -28.85
CA ILE A 145 0.07 25.58 -27.62
C ILE A 145 1.00 24.42 -27.33
N TYR A 146 1.61 24.47 -26.14
CA TYR A 146 2.49 23.44 -25.63
C TYR A 146 1.72 22.59 -24.61
N LEU A 147 1.51 21.32 -24.95
CA LEU A 147 0.84 20.39 -24.06
C LEU A 147 1.66 20.19 -22.77
N LYS A 148 0.96 20.08 -21.64
CA LYS A 148 1.56 19.86 -20.32
C LYS A 148 1.42 18.39 -19.92
N GLY A 149 2.23 17.97 -18.94
CA GLY A 149 2.20 16.60 -18.42
C GLY A 149 2.87 15.57 -19.33
N LEU A 150 3.76 16.00 -20.22
CA LEU A 150 4.54 15.12 -21.09
C LEU A 150 5.98 15.00 -20.59
N TYR A 151 6.46 13.77 -20.47
CA TYR A 151 7.79 13.47 -19.97
C TYR A 151 8.69 12.85 -21.03
N ARG A 152 9.99 13.16 -20.94
CA ARG A 152 11.07 12.50 -21.66
C ARG A 152 11.88 11.66 -20.68
N ILE A 153 12.14 10.42 -21.07
CA ILE A 153 12.85 9.43 -20.26
C ILE A 153 14.17 9.07 -20.94
N LEU A 154 15.27 9.24 -20.22
CA LEU A 154 16.63 8.96 -20.67
C LEU A 154 17.23 7.87 -19.78
N ILE A 155 17.71 6.78 -20.36
CA ILE A 155 18.17 5.60 -19.63
C ILE A 155 19.63 5.34 -19.95
N GLU A 156 20.46 5.23 -18.90
CA GLU A 156 21.80 4.65 -18.98
C GLU A 156 21.72 3.17 -18.60
N THR A 157 22.15 2.29 -19.51
CA THR A 157 22.19 0.85 -19.26
C THR A 157 23.45 0.46 -18.51
N SER A 158 23.34 -0.58 -17.69
CA SER A 158 24.48 -1.18 -17.01
C SER A 158 25.31 -2.01 -17.98
N SER A 159 26.62 -1.83 -17.95
CA SER A 159 27.57 -2.72 -18.65
C SER A 159 27.95 -3.95 -17.83
N LEU A 160 27.46 -4.07 -16.60
CA LEU A 160 27.72 -5.20 -15.70
C LEU A 160 26.75 -6.36 -15.91
N VAL A 161 25.62 -6.11 -16.57
CA VAL A 161 24.57 -7.08 -16.83
C VAL A 161 24.38 -7.23 -18.34
N ASP A 162 24.31 -8.46 -18.83
CA ASP A 162 24.15 -8.77 -20.24
C ASP A 162 22.66 -8.71 -20.64
N ILE A 163 22.10 -7.51 -20.66
CA ILE A 163 20.73 -7.24 -21.12
C ILE A 163 20.79 -6.21 -22.24
N GLU A 164 20.21 -6.53 -23.38
CA GLU A 164 20.17 -5.63 -24.53
C GLU A 164 19.35 -4.36 -24.21
N GLY A 165 19.86 -3.20 -24.64
CA GLY A 165 19.20 -1.90 -24.43
C GLY A 165 17.71 -1.84 -24.84
N PRO A 166 17.30 -2.40 -26.00
CA PRO A 166 15.88 -2.47 -26.37
C PRO A 166 15.01 -3.25 -25.37
N THR A 167 15.53 -4.32 -24.78
CA THR A 167 14.84 -5.08 -23.74
C THR A 167 14.70 -4.24 -22.47
N VAL A 168 15.76 -3.53 -22.06
CA VAL A 168 15.69 -2.60 -20.91
C VAL A 168 14.63 -1.51 -21.17
N ALA A 169 14.64 -0.88 -22.34
CA ALA A 169 13.66 0.15 -22.70
C ALA A 169 12.22 -0.38 -22.68
N ARG A 170 12.00 -1.61 -23.14
CA ARG A 170 10.70 -2.28 -23.10
C ARG A 170 10.22 -2.51 -21.66
N GLU A 171 11.07 -3.04 -20.78
CA GLU A 171 10.72 -3.29 -19.38
C GLU A 171 10.48 -1.98 -18.61
N VAL A 172 11.28 -0.94 -18.89
CA VAL A 172 11.03 0.41 -18.36
C VAL A 172 9.69 0.96 -18.86
N ALA A 173 9.36 0.79 -20.13
CA ALA A 173 8.08 1.23 -20.68
C ALA A 173 6.89 0.51 -20.03
N LEU A 174 6.99 -0.81 -19.81
CA LEU A 174 5.98 -1.59 -19.09
C LEU A 174 5.80 -1.07 -17.65
N LYS A 175 6.89 -0.92 -16.91
CA LYS A 175 6.87 -0.42 -15.53
C LYS A 175 6.27 0.98 -15.45
N LEU A 176 6.72 1.91 -16.29
CA LEU A 176 6.22 3.29 -16.29
C LEU A 176 4.73 3.38 -16.62
N ASN A 177 4.24 2.63 -17.62
CA ASN A 177 2.81 2.67 -17.98
C ASN A 177 1.91 2.05 -16.90
N ALA A 178 2.40 1.05 -16.16
CA ALA A 178 1.70 0.51 -14.99
C ALA A 178 1.57 1.52 -13.83
N HIS A 179 2.44 2.52 -13.78
CA HIS A 179 2.53 3.53 -12.71
C HIS A 179 2.28 4.97 -13.22
N ARG A 180 1.69 5.15 -14.40
CA ARG A 180 1.50 6.45 -15.05
C ARG A 180 0.57 7.35 -14.22
N GLY A 181 0.90 8.64 -14.12
CA GLY A 181 0.03 9.64 -13.51
C GLY A 181 -1.21 9.99 -14.35
N LEU A 182 -2.29 10.39 -13.70
CA LEU A 182 -3.51 10.90 -14.34
C LEU A 182 -3.24 12.16 -15.15
N CYS A 183 -3.71 12.16 -16.40
CA CYS A 183 -3.49 13.24 -17.36
C CYS A 183 -2.01 13.52 -17.68
N GLU A 184 -1.14 12.54 -17.44
CA GLU A 184 0.28 12.57 -17.78
C GLU A 184 0.62 11.47 -18.78
N ASP A 185 1.70 11.64 -19.56
CA ASP A 185 2.17 10.62 -20.49
C ASP A 185 3.67 10.69 -20.78
N PHE A 186 4.25 9.58 -21.23
CA PHE A 186 5.65 9.46 -21.61
C PHE A 186 5.78 9.63 -23.13
N ASP A 187 6.27 10.78 -23.57
CA ASP A 187 6.39 11.09 -24.99
C ASP A 187 7.47 10.24 -25.67
N MET A 188 8.60 10.10 -24.96
CA MET A 188 9.81 9.45 -25.44
C MET A 188 10.52 8.68 -24.32
N ILE A 189 10.95 7.46 -24.64
CA ILE A 189 11.82 6.62 -23.82
C ILE A 189 13.04 6.28 -24.67
N SER A 190 14.23 6.64 -24.22
CA SER A 190 15.47 6.51 -25.02
C SER A 190 16.61 5.96 -24.18
N ILE A 191 17.32 4.98 -24.75
CA ILE A 191 18.61 4.54 -24.25
C ILE A 191 19.65 5.57 -24.69
N LEU A 192 20.45 6.07 -23.75
CA LEU A 192 21.57 6.96 -24.02
C LEU A 192 22.75 6.16 -24.58
N GLU A 193 23.43 6.73 -25.56
CA GLU A 193 24.66 6.15 -26.07
C GLU A 193 25.86 6.49 -25.18
N HIS A 194 26.94 5.73 -25.29
CA HIS A 194 28.16 5.99 -24.53
C HIS A 194 29.12 6.88 -25.31
N GLN A 195 29.48 8.02 -24.74
CA GLN A 195 30.62 8.81 -25.17
C GLN A 195 31.88 8.22 -24.54
N SER A 196 32.69 7.51 -25.33
CA SER A 196 33.95 6.92 -24.83
C SER A 196 34.98 8.01 -24.50
N VAL A 197 35.41 8.07 -23.25
CA VAL A 197 36.37 9.06 -22.73
C VAL A 197 37.59 8.34 -22.16
N SER A 198 38.77 8.66 -22.69
CA SER A 198 40.06 8.25 -22.12
C SER A 198 40.65 9.36 -21.24
N VAL A 199 41.19 8.99 -20.09
CA VAL A 199 41.92 9.90 -19.20
C VAL A 199 43.41 9.67 -19.38
N LEU A 200 44.11 10.68 -19.87
CA LEU A 200 45.56 10.65 -20.07
C LEU A 200 46.22 11.35 -18.89
N ALA A 201 46.86 10.61 -17.99
CA ALA A 201 47.40 11.18 -16.76
C ALA A 201 48.80 10.65 -16.39
N GLN A 202 49.57 11.48 -15.71
CA GLN A 202 50.81 11.10 -15.04
C GLN A 202 50.63 11.41 -13.54
N ILE A 203 50.84 10.39 -12.71
CA ILE A 203 50.48 10.41 -11.29
C ILE A 203 51.68 9.95 -10.48
N GLU A 204 52.12 10.80 -9.55
CA GLU A 204 53.13 10.47 -8.56
C GLU A 204 52.45 9.69 -7.42
N ILE A 205 52.99 8.51 -7.09
CA ILE A 205 52.52 7.65 -6.00
C ILE A 205 53.55 7.58 -4.86
N GLY A 206 53.07 7.23 -3.68
CA GLY A 206 53.88 7.05 -2.48
C GLY A 206 54.57 5.70 -2.37
N ALA A 207 54.90 5.31 -1.15
CA ALA A 207 55.29 3.93 -0.88
C ALA A 207 54.01 3.09 -0.79
N VAL A 208 53.77 2.25 -1.80
CA VAL A 208 52.62 1.35 -1.88
C VAL A 208 53.12 -0.07 -2.13
N ASP A 209 52.39 -1.05 -1.63
CA ASP A 209 52.72 -2.47 -1.80
C ASP A 209 52.37 -2.97 -3.21
N ASP A 210 51.30 -2.44 -3.81
CA ASP A 210 50.82 -2.82 -5.14
C ASP A 210 50.34 -1.59 -5.93
N ALA A 211 51.09 -1.20 -6.96
CA ALA A 211 50.72 -0.09 -7.84
C ALA A 211 49.53 -0.42 -8.76
N GLY A 212 49.30 -1.71 -9.05
CA GLY A 212 48.14 -2.16 -9.79
C GLY A 212 46.85 -1.88 -9.01
N GLU A 213 46.81 -2.18 -7.71
CA GLU A 213 45.64 -1.92 -6.87
C GLU A 213 45.30 -0.42 -6.84
N VAL A 214 46.31 0.44 -6.71
CA VAL A 214 46.16 1.90 -6.79
C VAL A 214 45.54 2.30 -8.13
N LEU A 215 46.03 1.75 -9.25
CA LEU A 215 45.48 2.06 -10.57
C LEU A 215 44.02 1.59 -10.73
N ALA A 216 43.68 0.41 -10.22
CA ALA A 216 42.31 -0.10 -10.24
C ALA A 216 41.35 0.81 -9.44
N GLN A 217 41.79 1.29 -8.27
CA GLN A 217 41.02 2.26 -7.47
C GLN A 217 40.89 3.62 -8.15
N ILE A 218 41.94 4.10 -8.84
CA ILE A 218 41.87 5.32 -9.67
C ILE A 218 40.82 5.16 -10.77
N TYR A 219 40.84 4.06 -11.52
CA TYR A 219 39.84 3.81 -12.55
C TYR A 219 38.42 3.73 -11.97
N PHE A 220 38.26 3.08 -10.81
CA PHE A 220 36.98 3.04 -10.10
C PHE A 220 36.48 4.45 -9.73
N LYS A 221 37.33 5.30 -9.14
CA LYS A 221 36.99 6.69 -8.78
C LYS A 221 36.61 7.53 -10.01
N ILE A 222 37.38 7.45 -11.09
CA ILE A 222 37.08 8.16 -12.35
C ILE A 222 35.74 7.68 -12.93
N SER A 223 35.52 6.38 -12.99
CA SER A 223 34.29 5.79 -13.51
C SER A 223 33.06 6.22 -12.70
N ASN A 224 33.17 6.21 -11.37
CA ASN A 224 32.11 6.65 -10.47
C ASN A 224 31.88 8.17 -10.53
N TYR A 225 32.90 8.98 -10.86
CA TYR A 225 32.71 10.41 -11.13
C TYR A 225 31.97 10.66 -12.47
N PHE A 226 32.31 9.90 -13.52
CA PHE A 226 31.66 9.99 -14.84
C PHE A 226 30.19 9.63 -14.76
N SER A 227 29.88 8.47 -14.18
CA SER A 227 28.51 8.04 -13.94
C SER A 227 28.45 7.23 -12.64
N PRO A 228 27.98 7.86 -11.54
CA PRO A 228 27.92 7.25 -10.21
C PRO A 228 27.07 5.98 -10.18
N ALA A 229 27.50 5.00 -9.39
CA ALA A 229 26.66 3.87 -9.03
C ALA A 229 25.53 4.32 -8.07
N LEU A 230 24.37 3.68 -8.20
CA LEU A 230 23.22 3.88 -7.30
C LEU A 230 23.05 2.63 -6.44
N PRO A 231 23.61 2.60 -5.22
CA PRO A 231 23.48 1.44 -4.35
C PRO A 231 22.06 1.38 -3.76
N PHE A 232 21.47 0.20 -3.80
CA PHE A 232 20.27 -0.11 -3.02
C PHE A 232 20.67 -0.48 -1.60
N LYS A 233 19.81 -0.12 -0.64
CA LYS A 233 19.93 -0.47 0.77
C LYS A 233 18.85 -1.48 1.15
N THR A 234 19.17 -2.35 2.10
CA THR A 234 18.19 -3.24 2.73
C THR A 234 17.36 -2.50 3.77
N LEU A 235 16.21 -3.06 4.17
CA LEU A 235 15.40 -2.51 5.26
C LEU A 235 16.20 -2.40 6.57
N GLY A 236 16.99 -3.43 6.90
CA GLY A 236 17.84 -3.44 8.11
C GLY A 236 18.85 -2.29 8.12
N GLU A 237 19.52 -2.02 7.00
CA GLU A 237 20.47 -0.89 6.90
C GLU A 237 19.79 0.47 7.07
N MET A 238 18.55 0.61 6.59
CA MET A 238 17.77 1.84 6.77
C MET A 238 17.36 2.03 8.23
N LEU A 239 16.98 0.95 8.92
CA LEU A 239 16.63 0.95 10.34
C LEU A 239 17.84 1.17 11.26
N ASP A 240 18.98 0.55 10.95
CA ASP A 240 20.25 0.73 11.66
C ASP A 240 20.79 2.17 11.51
N ALA A 241 20.46 2.82 10.39
CA ALA A 241 20.72 4.24 10.17
C ALA A 241 19.71 5.17 10.86
N GLU A 242 18.81 4.63 11.70
CA GLU A 242 17.75 5.37 12.42
C GLU A 242 16.80 6.15 11.50
N THR A 243 16.62 5.70 10.25
CA THR A 243 15.69 6.35 9.31
C THR A 243 14.25 6.05 9.76
N PRO A 244 13.38 7.07 9.90
CA PRO A 244 11.97 6.86 10.25
C PRO A 244 11.24 5.94 9.25
N VAL A 245 10.39 5.05 9.74
CA VAL A 245 9.69 4.05 8.90
C VAL A 245 8.82 4.70 7.83
N ASP A 246 8.19 5.83 8.14
CA ASP A 246 7.42 6.64 7.19
C ASP A 246 8.30 7.25 6.08
N GLU A 247 9.53 7.65 6.38
CA GLU A 247 10.49 8.10 5.36
C GLU A 247 11.05 6.93 4.52
N ILE A 248 11.25 5.75 5.13
CA ILE A 248 11.73 4.54 4.42
C ILE A 248 10.75 4.13 3.31
N PHE A 249 9.46 4.12 3.62
CA PHE A 249 8.40 3.75 2.67
C PHE A 249 7.82 4.94 1.90
N GLU A 250 8.46 6.11 1.94
CA GLU A 250 8.01 7.26 1.16
C GLU A 250 8.24 7.03 -0.34
N GLY A 251 7.13 7.07 -1.09
CA GLY A 251 7.10 6.87 -2.54
C GLY A 251 6.87 5.42 -2.95
N PRO A 252 7.29 5.04 -4.17
CA PRO A 252 6.96 3.74 -4.74
C PRO A 252 7.74 2.61 -4.08
N LEU A 253 7.04 1.49 -3.87
CA LEU A 253 7.65 0.25 -3.41
C LEU A 253 8.49 -0.37 -4.54
N LEU A 254 9.77 -0.61 -4.25
CA LEU A 254 10.75 -1.14 -5.20
C LEU A 254 11.03 -2.62 -4.94
N GLN A 255 11.51 -3.34 -5.95
CA GLN A 255 11.83 -4.77 -5.85
C GLN A 255 13.25 -5.03 -5.34
N GLN A 256 14.20 -4.14 -5.63
CA GLN A 256 15.62 -4.30 -5.31
C GLN A 256 16.03 -3.63 -3.98
N GLY A 257 15.08 -3.28 -3.11
CA GLY A 257 15.35 -2.62 -1.82
C GLY A 257 15.07 -1.12 -1.86
N PHE A 258 15.82 -0.32 -1.10
CA PHE A 258 15.56 1.11 -0.94
C PHE A 258 16.63 1.98 -1.59
N LEU A 259 16.22 3.05 -2.26
CA LEU A 259 17.12 4.05 -2.82
C LEU A 259 17.11 5.31 -1.96
N ASP A 260 18.29 5.73 -1.54
CA ASP A 260 18.48 6.99 -0.82
C ASP A 260 18.20 8.20 -1.73
N THR A 261 17.16 8.96 -1.39
CA THR A 261 16.69 10.09 -2.20
C THR A 261 17.76 11.16 -2.41
N GLU A 262 18.59 11.44 -1.40
CA GLU A 262 19.64 12.48 -1.47
C GLU A 262 20.80 12.05 -2.36
N SER A 263 21.20 10.78 -2.30
CA SER A 263 22.19 10.18 -3.20
C SER A 263 21.71 10.22 -4.65
N LEU A 264 20.43 9.89 -4.88
CA LEU A 264 19.85 9.94 -6.21
C LEU A 264 19.81 11.38 -6.78
N LYS A 265 19.45 12.38 -5.97
CA LYS A 265 19.48 13.81 -6.37
C LYS A 265 20.89 14.27 -6.77
N LYS A 266 21.94 13.78 -6.10
CA LYS A 266 23.34 14.11 -6.41
C LYS A 266 23.86 13.43 -7.67
N ALA A 267 23.29 12.28 -8.05
CA ALA A 267 23.69 11.51 -9.23
C ALA A 267 23.14 12.11 -10.54
N THR A 268 23.40 13.39 -10.82
CA THR A 268 22.92 14.07 -12.03
C THR A 268 23.73 13.67 -13.27
N LYS A 269 23.10 13.69 -14.45
CA LYS A 269 23.78 13.52 -15.74
C LYS A 269 24.88 14.57 -15.91
N ARG A 270 26.11 14.13 -16.19
CA ARG A 270 27.23 15.02 -16.46
C ARG A 270 27.17 15.51 -17.90
N THR A 271 27.03 16.83 -18.08
CA THR A 271 27.09 17.48 -19.41
C THR A 271 28.49 18.01 -19.73
N VAL A 272 29.33 18.19 -18.72
CA VAL A 272 30.73 18.60 -18.85
C VAL A 272 31.58 17.85 -17.82
N LEU A 273 32.75 17.37 -18.24
CA LEU A 273 33.77 16.77 -17.37
C LEU A 273 34.92 17.75 -17.20
N TYR A 274 35.29 18.06 -15.95
CA TYR A 274 36.41 18.94 -15.64
C TYR A 274 37.61 18.15 -15.15
N THR A 275 38.80 18.47 -15.64
CA THR A 275 40.04 17.85 -15.17
C THR A 275 40.34 18.17 -13.71
N SER A 276 39.95 19.35 -13.22
CA SER A 276 40.09 19.75 -11.80
C SER A 276 39.35 18.81 -10.86
N ASP A 277 38.14 18.40 -11.24
CA ASP A 277 37.33 17.49 -10.43
C ASP A 277 37.93 16.08 -10.45
N LEU A 278 38.41 15.63 -11.60
CA LEU A 278 39.12 14.35 -11.71
C LEU A 278 40.40 14.34 -10.88
N ILE A 279 41.18 15.43 -10.87
CA ILE A 279 42.34 15.54 -9.97
C ILE A 279 41.89 15.37 -8.52
N HIS A 280 40.80 16.04 -8.12
CA HIS A 280 40.29 15.90 -6.76
C HIS A 280 39.91 14.45 -6.42
N GLU A 281 39.18 13.76 -7.30
CA GLU A 281 38.77 12.37 -7.10
C GLU A 281 39.97 11.39 -7.07
N ILE A 282 40.95 11.59 -7.95
CA ILE A 282 42.17 10.77 -8.01
C ILE A 282 43.02 10.97 -6.75
N MET A 283 43.13 12.20 -6.26
CA MET A 283 43.90 12.53 -5.05
C MET A 283 43.31 11.92 -3.77
N GLN A 284 42.06 11.46 -3.77
CA GLN A 284 41.46 10.74 -2.65
C GLN A 284 41.87 9.26 -2.57
N VAL A 285 42.51 8.72 -3.62
CA VAL A 285 42.95 7.31 -3.63
C VAL A 285 44.18 7.16 -2.74
N GLU A 286 44.12 6.21 -1.81
CA GLU A 286 45.24 5.93 -0.92
C GLU A 286 46.48 5.53 -1.73
N GLY A 287 47.61 6.18 -1.43
CA GLY A 287 48.87 5.98 -2.16
C GLY A 287 49.14 6.98 -3.27
N VAL A 288 48.17 7.82 -3.68
CA VAL A 288 48.41 8.93 -4.61
C VAL A 288 49.03 10.13 -3.88
N ARG A 289 50.12 10.70 -4.43
CA ARG A 289 50.78 11.90 -3.88
C ARG A 289 50.50 13.16 -4.68
N ALA A 290 50.48 13.07 -6.01
CA ALA A 290 50.21 14.20 -6.88
C ALA A 290 49.74 13.74 -8.27
N VAL A 291 48.85 14.51 -8.89
CA VAL A 291 48.57 14.40 -10.32
C VAL A 291 49.40 15.46 -11.04
N THR A 292 50.45 15.05 -11.74
CA THR A 292 51.40 16.00 -12.37
C THR A 292 50.91 16.51 -13.72
N LYS A 293 50.16 15.67 -14.44
CA LYS A 293 49.53 16.01 -15.71
C LYS A 293 48.25 15.20 -15.90
N ILE A 294 47.20 15.83 -16.42
CA ILE A 294 45.94 15.16 -16.78
C ILE A 294 45.33 15.85 -18.00
N ARG A 295 44.78 15.05 -18.92
CA ARG A 295 44.02 15.50 -20.08
C ARG A 295 42.90 14.52 -20.39
N LEU A 296 41.85 15.02 -21.03
CA LEU A 296 40.71 14.21 -21.47
C LEU A 296 40.77 13.98 -22.98
N GLN A 297 40.39 12.80 -23.43
CA GLN A 297 40.31 12.47 -24.85
C GLN A 297 38.99 11.79 -25.20
N SER A 298 38.30 12.28 -26.23
CA SER A 298 37.09 11.67 -26.81
C SER A 298 37.06 11.89 -28.32
N GLY A 299 36.70 10.85 -29.09
CA GLY A 299 36.63 10.93 -30.55
C GLY A 299 37.93 11.39 -31.23
N GLY A 300 39.09 11.15 -30.63
CA GLY A 300 40.40 11.62 -31.10
C GLY A 300 40.76 13.06 -30.73
N LYS A 301 39.83 13.84 -30.17
CA LYS A 301 40.07 15.20 -29.68
C LYS A 301 40.62 15.16 -28.25
N ILE A 302 41.70 15.90 -27.99
CA ILE A 302 42.30 16.04 -26.66
C ILE A 302 41.93 17.42 -26.11
N GLU A 303 41.44 17.46 -24.87
CA GLU A 303 41.07 18.66 -24.14
C GLU A 303 41.86 18.75 -22.82
N ASP A 304 42.40 19.93 -22.52
CA ASP A 304 43.24 20.14 -21.34
C ASP A 304 42.44 20.46 -20.06
N TRP A 305 41.26 21.09 -20.21
CA TRP A 305 40.51 21.64 -19.06
C TRP A 305 39.14 21.03 -18.86
N SER A 306 38.37 20.91 -19.94
CA SER A 306 36.99 20.44 -19.88
C SER A 306 36.60 19.73 -21.16
N LEU A 307 35.80 18.66 -21.04
CA LEU A 307 35.22 17.93 -22.15
C LEU A 307 33.69 17.99 -22.07
N ASN A 308 33.04 18.47 -23.12
CA ASN A 308 31.58 18.46 -23.22
C ASN A 308 31.07 17.04 -23.56
N ILE A 309 29.95 16.68 -22.96
CA ILE A 309 29.20 15.46 -23.23
C ILE A 309 27.94 15.82 -24.02
N ASP A 310 27.65 15.08 -25.09
CA ASP A 310 26.43 15.26 -25.87
C ASP A 310 25.16 15.06 -25.02
N ASP A 311 24.08 15.75 -25.35
CA ASP A 311 22.83 15.63 -24.58
C ASP A 311 22.24 14.22 -24.63
N LEU A 312 22.48 13.47 -25.70
CA LEU A 312 22.01 12.09 -25.88
C LEU A 312 23.03 11.04 -25.45
N GLN A 313 24.13 11.45 -24.80
CA GLN A 313 25.19 10.55 -24.40
C GLN A 313 25.51 10.64 -22.91
N VAL A 314 26.13 9.56 -22.41
CA VAL A 314 26.75 9.51 -21.08
C VAL A 314 28.23 9.20 -21.20
N PRO A 315 29.09 9.79 -20.36
CA PRO A 315 30.52 9.52 -20.42
C PRO A 315 30.82 8.10 -19.92
N GLN A 316 31.57 7.34 -20.70
CA GLN A 316 32.07 6.03 -20.30
C GLN A 316 33.59 6.02 -20.32
N LEU A 317 34.20 5.59 -19.21
CA LEU A 317 35.65 5.45 -19.11
C LEU A 317 36.15 4.35 -20.07
N LEU A 318 37.00 4.73 -21.01
CA LEU A 318 37.70 3.81 -21.89
C LEU A 318 39.06 3.46 -21.30
N LEU A 319 39.23 2.21 -20.88
CA LEU A 319 40.51 1.68 -20.41
C LEU A 319 41.46 1.53 -21.60
N THR A 320 42.53 2.33 -21.59
CA THR A 320 43.57 2.30 -22.61
C THR A 320 44.91 2.01 -21.94
N ASN A 321 45.68 1.07 -22.48
CA ASN A 321 47.01 0.75 -21.97
C ASN A 321 47.90 2.00 -22.00
N ASP A 322 48.68 2.20 -20.94
CA ASP A 322 49.61 3.32 -20.77
C ASP A 322 48.99 4.74 -20.79
N ALA A 323 47.64 4.85 -20.72
CA ALA A 323 46.97 6.15 -20.63
C ALA A 323 47.19 6.85 -19.29
N ILE A 324 47.22 6.07 -18.20
CA ILE A 324 47.55 6.56 -16.86
C ILE A 324 48.88 5.95 -16.44
N LEU A 325 49.90 6.78 -16.28
CA LEU A 325 51.23 6.39 -15.85
C LEU A 325 51.39 6.67 -14.34
N LEU A 326 51.73 5.63 -13.59
CA LEU A 326 52.08 5.75 -12.17
C LEU A 326 53.59 5.78 -12.00
N GLU A 327 54.10 6.79 -11.32
CA GLU A 327 55.53 7.00 -11.08
C GLU A 327 55.82 7.19 -9.59
N LYS A 328 56.98 6.72 -9.16
CA LYS A 328 57.54 7.02 -7.84
C LYS A 328 58.95 7.54 -8.00
N GLU A 329 59.17 8.81 -7.66
CA GLU A 329 60.47 9.48 -7.80
C GLU A 329 61.05 9.35 -9.22
N GLY A 330 60.18 9.40 -10.24
CA GLY A 330 60.55 9.28 -11.66
C GLY A 330 60.74 7.85 -12.17
N ILE A 331 60.46 6.81 -11.37
CA ILE A 331 60.45 5.41 -11.79
C ILE A 331 59.01 4.99 -12.10
N SER A 332 58.72 4.62 -13.36
CA SER A 332 57.41 4.12 -13.77
C SER A 332 57.15 2.72 -13.20
N ALA A 333 55.97 2.51 -12.62
CA ALA A 333 55.55 1.21 -12.11
C ALA A 333 55.24 0.24 -13.26
N SER A 334 55.68 -1.01 -13.12
CA SER A 334 55.27 -2.10 -14.03
C SER A 334 53.94 -2.68 -13.53
N ILE A 335 52.91 -2.62 -14.36
CA ILE A 335 51.54 -3.00 -13.99
C ILE A 335 50.99 -3.99 -15.01
N ASP A 336 50.31 -5.04 -14.55
CA ASP A 336 49.58 -5.98 -15.40
C ASP A 336 48.19 -5.41 -15.75
N PRO A 337 47.93 -5.03 -17.03
CA PRO A 337 46.67 -4.42 -17.43
C PRO A 337 45.46 -5.34 -17.26
N ASP A 338 45.63 -6.66 -17.44
CA ASP A 338 44.52 -7.63 -17.36
C ASP A 338 44.09 -7.83 -15.90
N TRP A 339 45.06 -7.87 -14.98
CA TRP A 339 44.80 -7.90 -13.55
C TRP A 339 44.05 -6.63 -13.10
N VAL A 340 44.52 -5.44 -13.51
CA VAL A 340 43.87 -4.16 -13.15
C VAL A 340 42.44 -4.10 -13.68
N LYS A 341 42.21 -4.53 -14.92
CA LYS A 341 40.87 -4.57 -15.51
C LYS A 341 39.94 -5.48 -14.71
N THR A 342 40.42 -6.67 -14.32
CA THR A 342 39.66 -7.62 -13.50
C THR A 342 39.29 -7.01 -12.16
N ARG A 343 40.28 -6.45 -11.46
CA ARG A 343 40.10 -5.81 -10.17
C ARG A 343 39.15 -4.61 -10.22
N TYR A 344 39.27 -3.77 -11.24
CA TYR A 344 38.35 -2.66 -11.50
C TYR A 344 36.90 -3.12 -11.67
N LEU A 345 36.67 -4.20 -12.43
CA LEU A 345 35.33 -4.78 -12.59
C LEU A 345 34.77 -5.34 -11.28
N ASP A 346 35.61 -5.93 -10.44
CA ASP A 346 35.20 -6.41 -9.11
C ASP A 346 34.78 -5.26 -8.19
N LEU A 347 35.53 -4.14 -8.20
CA LEU A 347 35.16 -2.93 -7.47
C LEU A 347 33.81 -2.35 -7.95
N LEU A 348 33.57 -2.32 -9.26
CA LEU A 348 32.28 -1.88 -9.80
C LEU A 348 31.13 -2.80 -9.35
N LYS A 349 31.31 -4.12 -9.38
CA LYS A 349 30.30 -5.07 -8.92
C LYS A 349 29.99 -4.89 -7.43
N ALA A 350 31.02 -4.75 -6.60
CA ALA A 350 30.86 -4.55 -5.15
C ALA A 350 30.15 -3.23 -4.81
N ALA A 351 30.28 -2.19 -5.63
CA ALA A 351 29.61 -0.90 -5.43
C ALA A 351 28.10 -0.94 -5.75
N VAL A 352 27.65 -1.86 -6.60
CA VAL A 352 26.24 -1.98 -7.03
C VAL A 352 25.49 -3.05 -6.23
N PHE A 353 26.14 -4.19 -5.95
CA PHE A 353 25.52 -5.31 -5.25
C PHE A 353 25.88 -5.29 -3.76
N GLN A 354 25.08 -4.58 -2.96
CA GLN A 354 25.21 -4.58 -1.50
C GLN A 354 24.11 -5.46 -0.89
N GLY A 355 24.41 -6.76 -0.76
CA GLY A 355 23.68 -7.65 0.13
C GLY A 355 22.57 -8.51 -0.50
N ASP A 356 22.11 -9.47 0.31
CA ASP A 356 20.96 -10.32 0.03
C ASP A 356 19.69 -9.61 0.53
N PHE A 357 18.93 -9.02 -0.40
CA PHE A 357 17.69 -8.30 -0.11
C PHE A 357 16.59 -9.20 0.49
N SER A 358 16.75 -10.53 0.48
CA SER A 358 15.79 -11.46 1.10
C SER A 358 15.91 -11.55 2.63
N SER A 359 17.01 -11.06 3.22
CA SER A 359 17.39 -11.38 4.60
C SER A 359 16.73 -10.53 5.71
N ASN A 360 16.05 -9.42 5.38
CA ASN A 360 15.55 -8.44 6.37
C ASN A 360 14.05 -8.10 6.24
N ALA A 361 13.26 -8.87 5.48
CA ALA A 361 11.84 -8.61 5.29
C ALA A 361 11.02 -8.68 6.60
N GLU A 362 11.47 -9.50 7.56
CA GLU A 362 10.76 -9.76 8.83
C GLU A 362 10.99 -8.68 9.91
N ALA A 363 11.83 -7.66 9.66
CA ALA A 363 12.24 -6.70 10.69
C ALA A 363 11.08 -5.83 11.24
N LEU A 364 10.01 -5.67 10.47
CA LEU A 364 8.80 -4.93 10.86
C LEU A 364 7.60 -5.84 11.11
N ASP A 365 7.80 -7.16 11.10
CA ASP A 365 6.71 -8.09 11.36
C ASP A 365 6.24 -7.93 12.81
N PRO A 366 4.93 -7.76 13.04
CA PRO A 366 4.42 -7.64 14.38
C PRO A 366 4.53 -9.00 15.12
N PRO A 367 4.55 -8.99 16.46
CA PRO A 367 4.73 -10.20 17.25
C PRO A 367 3.61 -11.22 17.00
N LYS A 368 3.98 -12.48 16.75
CA LYS A 368 3.00 -13.55 16.50
C LYS A 368 2.11 -13.78 17.73
N GLY A 369 0.79 -13.80 17.51
CA GLY A 369 -0.17 -14.20 18.52
C GLY A 369 -0.23 -15.72 18.72
N ARG A 370 -0.58 -16.15 19.92
CA ARG A 370 -0.83 -17.55 20.28
C ARG A 370 -2.30 -17.74 20.61
N ASP A 371 -2.92 -18.76 20.02
CA ASP A 371 -4.27 -19.17 20.43
C ASP A 371 -4.22 -19.77 21.85
N ARG A 372 -4.70 -18.99 22.82
CA ARG A 372 -4.78 -19.40 24.23
C ARG A 372 -6.10 -20.07 24.60
N GLN A 373 -6.92 -20.44 23.62
CA GLN A 373 -8.21 -21.09 23.83
C GLN A 373 -9.11 -20.30 24.78
N ILE A 374 -9.17 -18.98 24.58
CA ILE A 374 -9.80 -18.04 25.52
C ILE A 374 -11.28 -18.38 25.77
N ALA A 375 -11.98 -18.91 24.76
CA ALA A 375 -13.38 -19.32 24.85
C ALA A 375 -13.63 -20.44 25.87
N GLN A 376 -12.62 -21.27 26.19
CA GLN A 376 -12.81 -22.47 27.01
C GLN A 376 -13.29 -22.11 28.41
N TYR A 377 -14.53 -22.48 28.73
CA TYR A 377 -15.16 -22.19 30.01
C TYR A 377 -15.40 -23.48 30.80
N GLY A 378 -14.94 -23.51 32.06
CA GLY A 378 -15.29 -24.55 33.02
C GLY A 378 -16.41 -24.07 33.92
N ALA A 379 -17.54 -24.78 33.95
CA ALA A 379 -18.69 -24.37 34.75
C ALA A 379 -18.37 -24.32 36.25
N ILE A 380 -18.87 -23.29 36.94
CA ILE A 380 -18.65 -23.09 38.38
C ILE A 380 -19.17 -24.27 39.20
N GLN A 381 -20.16 -25.00 38.68
CA GLN A 381 -20.73 -26.21 39.28
C GLN A 381 -19.68 -27.29 39.59
N ARG A 382 -18.56 -27.32 38.83
CA ARG A 382 -17.45 -28.26 39.08
C ARG A 382 -16.65 -27.92 40.33
N HIS A 383 -16.67 -26.66 40.75
CA HIS A 383 -15.87 -26.18 41.87
C HIS A 383 -16.58 -26.28 43.21
N PHE A 384 -17.85 -26.70 43.21
CA PHE A 384 -18.58 -26.95 44.46
C PHE A 384 -18.10 -28.24 45.15
N PRO A 385 -18.13 -28.27 46.49
CA PRO A 385 -17.88 -29.51 47.22
C PRO A 385 -18.85 -30.63 46.81
N ASP A 386 -18.35 -31.87 46.76
CA ASP A 386 -19.13 -33.04 46.34
C ASP A 386 -20.45 -33.23 47.11
N LEU A 387 -20.53 -32.76 48.36
CA LEU A 387 -21.73 -32.81 49.19
C LEU A 387 -22.96 -32.16 48.54
N TYR A 388 -22.74 -31.15 47.69
CA TYR A 388 -23.82 -30.48 46.96
C TYR A 388 -24.45 -31.39 45.90
N GLY A 389 -23.71 -32.40 45.42
CA GLY A 389 -24.19 -33.39 44.44
C GLY A 389 -24.48 -32.80 43.07
N ILE A 390 -23.80 -31.71 42.72
CA ILE A 390 -23.97 -31.00 41.44
C ILE A 390 -22.76 -31.11 40.51
N GLY A 391 -21.59 -31.45 41.04
CA GLY A 391 -20.36 -31.66 40.27
C GLY A 391 -20.32 -33.03 39.59
N GLU A 392 -19.12 -33.41 39.15
CA GLU A 392 -18.84 -34.62 38.35
C GLU A 392 -19.24 -35.93 39.04
N MET A 393 -19.06 -36.02 40.36
CA MET A 393 -19.47 -37.21 41.14
C MET A 393 -20.99 -37.38 41.23
N GLY A 394 -21.74 -36.30 41.00
CA GLY A 394 -23.20 -36.30 41.04
C GLY A 394 -23.78 -36.75 42.39
N ILE A 395 -24.93 -37.41 42.33
CA ILE A 395 -25.63 -37.97 43.49
C ILE A 395 -25.70 -39.49 43.34
N ALA A 396 -25.53 -40.22 44.44
CA ALA A 396 -25.67 -41.67 44.47
C ALA A 396 -27.05 -42.14 43.94
N ASP A 397 -27.07 -43.22 43.16
CA ASP A 397 -28.29 -43.78 42.57
C ASP A 397 -29.35 -44.15 43.63
N SER A 398 -28.89 -44.53 44.83
CA SER A 398 -29.71 -44.86 45.99
C SER A 398 -30.33 -43.66 46.70
N ALA A 399 -30.00 -42.42 46.30
CA ALA A 399 -30.58 -41.23 46.89
C ALA A 399 -32.09 -41.11 46.59
N SER A 400 -32.82 -40.45 47.49
CA SER A 400 -34.25 -40.21 47.29
C SER A 400 -34.52 -39.34 46.05
N GLU A 401 -35.68 -39.53 45.43
CA GLU A 401 -36.12 -38.69 44.31
C GLU A 401 -36.22 -37.22 44.68
N GLU A 402 -36.57 -36.91 45.94
CA GLU A 402 -36.52 -35.55 46.48
C GLU A 402 -35.10 -34.97 46.42
N ARG A 403 -34.09 -35.72 46.87
CA ARG A 403 -32.69 -35.25 46.87
C ARG A 403 -32.14 -35.09 45.44
N LYS A 404 -32.51 -36.00 44.52
CA LYS A 404 -32.23 -35.85 43.09
C LYS A 404 -32.89 -34.59 42.51
N GLY A 405 -34.13 -34.32 42.89
CA GLY A 405 -34.87 -33.12 42.51
C GLY A 405 -34.21 -31.83 43.01
N GLN A 406 -33.77 -31.78 44.28
CA GLN A 406 -33.07 -30.63 44.86
C GLN A 406 -31.75 -30.32 44.14
N SER A 407 -30.97 -31.34 43.78
CA SER A 407 -29.75 -31.15 42.98
C SER A 407 -30.05 -30.58 41.60
N LYS A 408 -31.05 -31.13 40.89
CA LYS A 408 -31.48 -30.59 39.60
C LYS A 408 -31.93 -29.12 39.70
N GLN A 409 -32.64 -28.76 40.78
CA GLN A 409 -33.03 -27.37 41.04
C GLN A 409 -31.82 -26.45 41.24
N LEU A 410 -30.83 -26.88 42.01
CA LEU A 410 -29.60 -26.11 42.21
C LEU A 410 -28.79 -25.98 40.91
N LYS A 411 -28.65 -27.06 40.14
CA LYS A 411 -28.03 -27.02 38.80
C LYS A 411 -28.72 -26.00 37.90
N ALA A 412 -30.05 -26.02 37.84
CA ALA A 412 -30.83 -25.05 37.06
C ALA A 412 -30.64 -23.61 37.53
N TYR A 413 -30.56 -23.38 38.85
CA TYR A 413 -30.29 -22.06 39.41
C TYR A 413 -28.90 -21.54 39.04
N LEU A 414 -27.87 -22.39 39.15
CA LEU A 414 -26.49 -22.02 38.83
C LEU A 414 -26.24 -21.83 37.34
N LEU A 415 -26.98 -22.55 36.49
CA LEU A 415 -26.87 -22.45 35.04
C LEU A 415 -27.08 -21.02 34.52
N PHE A 416 -27.90 -20.21 35.19
CA PHE A 416 -28.07 -18.79 34.84
C PHE A 416 -26.75 -18.01 34.91
N PHE A 417 -25.98 -18.22 35.99
CA PHE A 417 -24.70 -17.55 36.18
C PHE A 417 -23.61 -18.14 35.28
N ASP A 418 -23.58 -19.48 35.18
CA ASP A 418 -22.67 -20.17 34.28
C ASP A 418 -22.83 -19.68 32.84
N GLN A 419 -24.08 -19.54 32.36
CA GLN A 419 -24.35 -19.14 30.99
C GLN A 419 -23.89 -17.71 30.72
N LEU A 420 -24.08 -16.81 31.68
CA LEU A 420 -23.62 -15.43 31.57
C LEU A 420 -22.08 -15.35 31.52
N LEU A 421 -21.39 -16.14 32.35
CA LEU A 421 -19.93 -16.24 32.33
C LEU A 421 -19.43 -16.86 31.03
N ALA A 422 -20.01 -17.98 30.60
CA ALA A 422 -19.69 -18.64 29.34
C ALA A 422 -19.80 -17.67 28.16
N ASN A 423 -20.85 -16.86 28.12
CA ASN A 423 -21.01 -15.83 27.10
C ASN A 423 -19.90 -14.77 27.14
N TYR A 424 -19.42 -14.34 28.31
CA TYR A 424 -18.30 -13.41 28.39
C TYR A 424 -16.99 -13.99 27.84
N PHE A 425 -16.70 -15.27 28.10
CA PHE A 425 -15.54 -15.94 27.49
C PHE A 425 -15.68 -16.07 25.97
N SER A 426 -16.89 -16.39 25.49
CA SER A 426 -17.20 -16.41 24.05
C SER A 426 -16.99 -15.03 23.42
N GLN A 427 -17.55 -13.98 24.04
CA GLN A 427 -17.41 -12.60 23.59
C GLN A 427 -15.94 -12.17 23.50
N LEU A 428 -15.12 -12.50 24.51
CA LEU A 428 -13.70 -12.17 24.51
C LEU A 428 -12.95 -12.89 23.38
N SER A 429 -13.29 -14.15 23.13
CA SER A 429 -12.66 -14.94 22.06
C SER A 429 -12.99 -14.45 20.64
N GLU A 430 -14.04 -13.65 20.49
CA GLU A 430 -14.48 -13.09 19.22
C GLU A 430 -14.07 -11.62 19.03
N ALA A 431 -13.16 -11.10 19.88
CA ALA A 431 -12.61 -9.75 19.73
C ALA A 431 -12.04 -9.50 18.32
N SER A 432 -11.32 -10.47 17.75
CA SER A 432 -10.80 -10.40 16.38
C SER A 432 -11.90 -10.21 15.33
N SER A 433 -13.04 -10.89 15.49
CA SER A 433 -14.17 -10.83 14.56
C SER A 433 -14.87 -9.47 14.59
N LEU A 434 -14.90 -8.82 15.75
CA LEU A 434 -15.48 -7.47 15.90
C LEU A 434 -14.69 -6.44 15.10
N PHE A 435 -13.36 -6.47 15.21
CA PHE A 435 -12.44 -5.58 14.48
C PHE A 435 -12.06 -6.08 13.09
N SER A 436 -12.65 -7.18 12.62
CA SER A 436 -12.42 -7.66 11.27
C SER A 436 -13.33 -6.96 10.27
N PHE A 437 -12.74 -6.45 9.18
CA PHE A 437 -13.47 -6.08 7.98
C PHE A 437 -13.53 -7.23 6.96
N TYR A 438 -13.02 -8.42 7.31
CA TYR A 438 -13.21 -9.65 6.56
C TYR A 438 -14.31 -10.51 7.21
N GLY A 439 -15.04 -11.26 6.37
CA GLY A 439 -16.11 -12.15 6.82
C GLY A 439 -17.52 -11.62 6.59
N LYS A 440 -18.49 -12.54 6.65
CA LYS A 440 -19.90 -12.30 6.30
C LYS A 440 -20.83 -12.15 7.51
N SER A 441 -20.36 -12.47 8.71
CA SER A 441 -21.20 -12.38 9.91
C SER A 441 -21.31 -10.94 10.38
N ASN A 442 -22.54 -10.53 10.65
CA ASN A 442 -22.88 -9.24 11.25
C ASN A 442 -23.07 -9.34 12.77
N GLU A 443 -22.88 -10.52 13.36
CA GLU A 443 -23.00 -10.76 14.79
C GLU A 443 -21.95 -9.98 15.56
N THR A 444 -22.35 -9.48 16.73
CA THR A 444 -21.46 -8.69 17.60
C THR A 444 -21.55 -9.08 19.06
N TYR A 445 -22.63 -9.75 19.46
CA TYR A 445 -22.67 -10.52 20.69
C TYR A 445 -22.58 -12.01 20.39
N PHE A 446 -21.72 -12.67 21.16
CA PHE A 446 -21.44 -14.07 21.01
C PHE A 446 -21.80 -14.80 22.29
N SER A 447 -22.47 -15.93 22.12
CA SER A 447 -22.81 -16.85 23.19
C SER A 447 -22.16 -18.20 22.91
N GLN A 448 -22.09 -19.06 23.93
CA GLN A 448 -21.68 -20.45 23.75
C GLN A 448 -22.49 -21.33 24.69
N MET A 449 -22.88 -22.51 24.24
CA MET A 449 -23.49 -23.49 25.14
C MET A 449 -22.42 -24.01 26.12
N ILE A 450 -22.84 -24.27 27.37
CA ILE A 450 -22.01 -25.02 28.33
C ILE A 450 -22.11 -26.50 27.97
N ASP A 451 -21.10 -27.00 27.27
CA ASP A 451 -20.99 -28.41 26.91
C ASP A 451 -20.05 -29.13 27.89
N ASP A 452 -20.62 -29.57 29.02
CA ASP A 452 -19.91 -30.35 30.03
C ASP A 452 -20.70 -31.62 30.37
N SER A 453 -20.40 -32.70 29.64
CA SER A 453 -21.03 -34.01 29.82
C SER A 453 -20.90 -34.57 31.24
N ALA A 454 -19.86 -34.21 31.98
CA ALA A 454 -19.64 -34.67 33.35
C ALA A 454 -20.67 -34.10 34.33
N LEU A 455 -21.32 -32.98 33.98
CA LEU A 455 -22.34 -32.34 34.81
C LEU A 455 -23.76 -32.85 34.55
N GLY A 456 -23.99 -33.67 33.52
CA GLY A 456 -25.31 -34.24 33.22
C GLY A 456 -26.41 -33.18 33.07
N LEU A 457 -26.10 -32.09 32.36
CA LEU A 457 -27.00 -30.93 32.19
C LEU A 457 -28.22 -31.23 31.32
N ASP A 458 -28.22 -32.33 30.55
CA ASP A 458 -29.35 -32.82 29.74
C ASP A 458 -30.63 -33.03 30.58
N ALA A 459 -30.48 -33.30 31.88
CA ALA A 459 -31.60 -33.44 32.80
C ALA A 459 -32.31 -32.10 33.11
N VAL A 460 -31.68 -30.97 32.77
CA VAL A 460 -32.14 -29.59 33.01
C VAL A 460 -32.45 -28.88 31.69
N ILE A 461 -31.57 -29.03 30.69
CA ILE A 461 -31.73 -28.45 29.35
C ILE A 461 -32.56 -29.44 28.50
N GLN A 462 -33.85 -29.18 28.37
CA GLN A 462 -34.79 -30.07 27.66
C GLN A 462 -34.85 -29.84 26.13
N LYS A 463 -33.84 -29.19 25.56
CA LYS A 463 -33.73 -28.91 24.12
C LYS A 463 -32.56 -29.68 23.52
N SER A 464 -32.57 -29.89 22.20
CA SER A 464 -31.34 -30.35 21.55
C SER A 464 -30.26 -29.28 21.68
N PRO A 465 -28.97 -29.68 21.68
CA PRO A 465 -27.86 -28.72 21.70
C PRO A 465 -27.99 -27.65 20.62
N GLU A 466 -28.35 -28.01 19.38
CA GLU A 466 -28.46 -27.04 18.30
C GLU A 466 -29.60 -26.04 18.52
N ASP A 467 -30.77 -26.51 18.98
CA ASP A 467 -31.92 -25.65 19.25
C ASP A 467 -31.65 -24.70 20.43
N PHE A 468 -30.89 -25.16 21.43
CA PHE A 468 -30.52 -24.36 22.58
C PHE A 468 -29.50 -23.29 22.22
N GLU A 469 -28.46 -23.64 21.47
CA GLU A 469 -27.44 -22.69 20.99
C GLU A 469 -28.06 -21.62 20.08
N ALA A 470 -28.92 -22.01 19.14
CA ALA A 470 -29.64 -21.07 18.29
C ALA A 470 -30.54 -20.12 19.10
N GLN A 471 -31.20 -20.63 20.15
CA GLN A 471 -31.99 -19.78 21.04
C GLN A 471 -31.13 -18.84 21.88
N LEU A 472 -30.01 -19.31 22.43
CA LEU A 472 -29.06 -18.49 23.19
C LEU A 472 -28.52 -17.35 22.35
N GLN A 473 -28.14 -17.63 21.10
CA GLN A 473 -27.63 -16.62 20.20
C GLN A 473 -28.71 -15.59 19.87
N LYS A 474 -29.95 -16.02 19.62
CA LYS A 474 -31.11 -15.12 19.42
C LYS A 474 -31.45 -14.27 20.66
N LEU A 475 -31.21 -14.78 21.87
CA LEU A 475 -31.42 -14.02 23.11
C LEU A 475 -30.33 -12.98 23.34
N SER A 476 -29.09 -13.32 22.97
CA SER A 476 -27.92 -12.45 23.10
C SER A 476 -27.94 -11.32 22.07
N GLU A 477 -28.27 -11.65 20.83
CA GLU A 477 -28.35 -10.75 19.67
C GLU A 477 -29.82 -10.49 19.33
N LYS A 478 -30.43 -9.52 20.04
CA LYS A 478 -31.89 -9.29 20.04
C LYS A 478 -32.47 -8.92 18.66
N SER A 479 -31.71 -8.16 17.87
CA SER A 479 -32.15 -7.69 16.55
C SER A 479 -30.94 -7.54 15.62
N THR A 480 -31.20 -7.76 14.33
CA THR A 480 -30.20 -7.54 13.29
C THR A 480 -29.79 -6.06 13.20
N ASP A 481 -30.74 -5.12 13.34
CA ASP A 481 -30.46 -3.67 13.38
C ASP A 481 -29.42 -3.31 14.45
N ASP A 482 -29.58 -3.81 15.68
CA ASP A 482 -28.67 -3.52 16.79
C ASP A 482 -27.26 -4.05 16.51
N SER A 483 -27.16 -5.24 15.90
CA SER A 483 -25.89 -5.87 15.50
C SER A 483 -25.19 -5.06 14.41
N LEU A 484 -25.93 -4.64 13.39
CA LEU A 484 -25.43 -3.85 12.27
C LEU A 484 -24.97 -2.47 12.72
N GLN A 485 -25.72 -1.81 13.60
CA GLN A 485 -25.32 -0.53 14.17
C GLN A 485 -24.03 -0.64 14.99
N ARG A 486 -23.83 -1.75 15.72
CA ARG A 486 -22.57 -2.01 16.43
C ARG A 486 -21.42 -2.27 15.46
N LYS A 487 -21.63 -3.14 14.46
CA LYS A 487 -20.62 -3.44 13.44
C LYS A 487 -20.20 -2.18 12.68
N ASN A 488 -21.16 -1.33 12.32
CA ASN A 488 -20.92 -0.03 11.72
C ASN A 488 -20.02 0.89 12.59
N ARG A 489 -20.17 0.87 13.93
CA ARG A 489 -19.29 1.63 14.83
C ARG A 489 -17.86 1.07 14.86
N PHE A 490 -17.69 -0.25 14.83
CA PHE A 490 -16.36 -0.86 14.70
C PHE A 490 -15.68 -0.46 13.38
N LEU A 491 -16.41 -0.53 12.27
CA LEU A 491 -15.87 -0.12 10.97
C LEU A 491 -15.54 1.39 10.93
N ASN A 492 -16.37 2.26 11.51
CA ASN A 492 -16.04 3.69 11.66
C ASN A 492 -14.73 3.90 12.41
N HIS A 493 -14.49 3.13 13.48
CA HIS A 493 -13.24 3.22 14.23
C HIS A 493 -12.02 2.82 13.37
N LEU A 494 -12.15 1.76 12.57
CA LEU A 494 -11.07 1.33 11.66
C LEU A 494 -10.82 2.36 10.55
N MET A 495 -11.87 2.90 9.94
CA MET A 495 -11.77 3.92 8.90
C MET A 495 -11.18 5.24 9.42
N ALA A 496 -11.44 5.59 10.67
CA ALA A 496 -10.90 6.81 11.29
C ALA A 496 -9.36 6.81 11.36
N ARG A 497 -8.70 5.64 11.36
CA ARG A 497 -7.24 5.53 11.27
C ARG A 497 -6.68 6.15 9.98
N PHE A 498 -7.50 6.22 8.94
CA PHE A 498 -7.16 6.75 7.62
C PHE A 498 -7.85 8.09 7.33
N SER A 499 -8.47 8.71 8.35
CA SER A 499 -9.27 9.94 8.21
C SER A 499 -10.43 9.83 7.21
N GLU A 500 -10.96 8.62 6.98
CA GLU A 500 -12.06 8.41 6.05
C GLU A 500 -13.42 8.42 6.75
N GLN A 501 -14.42 8.96 6.05
CA GLN A 501 -15.79 9.06 6.55
C GLN A 501 -16.79 8.73 5.45
N PHE A 502 -17.89 8.07 5.84
CA PHE A 502 -19.00 7.65 4.95
C PHE A 502 -20.31 8.39 5.31
N THR A 503 -20.19 9.56 5.95
CA THR A 503 -21.33 10.30 6.50
C THR A 503 -22.32 10.68 5.40
N ASP A 504 -21.84 11.33 4.33
CA ASP A 504 -22.70 11.78 3.23
C ASP A 504 -23.37 10.61 2.50
N TYR A 505 -22.63 9.51 2.29
CA TYR A 505 -23.19 8.28 1.73
C TYR A 505 -24.32 7.72 2.60
N SER A 506 -24.10 7.66 3.91
CA SER A 506 -25.09 7.14 4.86
C SER A 506 -26.36 7.99 4.93
N LEU A 507 -26.26 9.32 4.75
CA LEU A 507 -27.44 10.21 4.74
C LEU A 507 -28.40 9.89 3.59
N ILE A 508 -27.86 9.43 2.46
CA ILE A 508 -28.63 9.23 1.24
C ILE A 508 -29.08 7.77 1.16
N LEU A 509 -28.24 6.82 1.56
CA LEU A 509 -28.51 5.40 1.44
C LEU A 509 -29.84 4.97 2.08
N PHE A 510 -30.20 5.53 3.23
CA PHE A 510 -31.46 5.20 3.92
C PHE A 510 -32.71 5.57 3.13
N ASP A 511 -32.63 6.59 2.27
CA ASP A 511 -33.73 7.00 1.41
C ASP A 511 -33.73 6.22 0.08
N LEU A 512 -32.57 5.70 -0.35
CA LEU A 512 -32.42 4.96 -1.61
C LEU A 512 -32.87 3.50 -1.53
N VAL A 513 -32.72 2.87 -0.36
CA VAL A 513 -32.98 1.44 -0.17
C VAL A 513 -34.44 1.23 0.22
N GLU A 514 -35.22 0.66 -0.69
CA GLU A 514 -36.67 0.48 -0.54
C GLU A 514 -37.03 -0.68 0.42
N GLU A 515 -36.10 -1.63 0.58
CA GLU A 515 -36.21 -2.80 1.45
C GLU A 515 -36.20 -2.43 2.95
N GLY A 516 -35.93 -1.16 3.27
CA GLY A 516 -36.02 -0.60 4.61
C GLY A 516 -34.67 -0.40 5.29
N ARG A 517 -34.74 0.06 6.55
CA ARG A 517 -33.58 0.50 7.34
C ARG A 517 -32.52 -0.58 7.53
N ASP A 518 -32.95 -1.82 7.81
CA ASP A 518 -32.02 -2.93 8.10
C ASP A 518 -31.19 -3.29 6.86
N ALA A 519 -31.84 -3.36 5.69
CA ALA A 519 -31.16 -3.59 4.42
C ALA A 519 -30.19 -2.44 4.08
N ALA A 520 -30.58 -1.19 4.37
CA ALA A 520 -29.69 -0.03 4.17
C ALA A 520 -28.45 -0.09 5.09
N LEU A 521 -28.62 -0.49 6.35
CA LEU A 521 -27.50 -0.67 7.28
C LEU A 521 -26.60 -1.83 6.90
N GLU A 522 -27.17 -2.95 6.46
CA GLU A 522 -26.42 -4.10 5.99
C GLU A 522 -25.56 -3.72 4.77
N LYS A 523 -26.16 -3.03 3.79
CA LYS A 523 -25.44 -2.49 2.65
C LYS A 523 -24.32 -1.52 3.08
N LEU A 524 -24.59 -0.62 4.03
CA LEU A 524 -23.57 0.31 4.55
C LEU A 524 -22.39 -0.43 5.18
N VAL A 525 -22.64 -1.50 5.94
CA VAL A 525 -21.59 -2.32 6.55
C VAL A 525 -20.76 -3.02 5.47
N GLN A 526 -21.41 -3.64 4.48
CA GLN A 526 -20.74 -4.31 3.36
C GLN A 526 -19.88 -3.34 2.54
N ASP A 527 -20.41 -2.15 2.23
CA ASP A 527 -19.70 -1.14 1.45
C ASP A 527 -18.48 -0.62 2.21
N LYS A 528 -18.57 -0.44 3.54
CA LYS A 528 -17.41 -0.08 4.39
C LYS A 528 -16.36 -1.18 4.47
N GLN A 529 -16.79 -2.44 4.56
CA GLN A 529 -15.87 -3.58 4.49
C GLN A 529 -15.15 -3.59 3.15
N ALA A 530 -15.87 -3.47 2.03
CA ALA A 530 -15.28 -3.42 0.70
C ALA A 530 -14.33 -2.22 0.55
N TYR A 531 -14.70 -1.05 1.07
CA TYR A 531 -13.85 0.14 1.06
C TYR A 531 -12.55 -0.07 1.84
N LEU A 532 -12.63 -0.62 3.06
CA LEU A 532 -11.46 -0.95 3.87
C LEU A 532 -10.60 -1.97 3.14
N GLN A 533 -11.14 -3.12 2.71
CA GLN A 533 -10.42 -4.20 2.04
C GLN A 533 -9.62 -3.74 0.81
N ASN A 534 -10.10 -2.71 0.11
CA ASN A 534 -9.46 -2.15 -1.08
C ASN A 534 -8.64 -0.88 -0.80
N TYR A 535 -8.60 -0.42 0.46
CA TYR A 535 -8.01 0.85 0.84
C TYR A 535 -6.54 1.00 0.42
N PRO A 536 -5.64 0.02 0.66
CA PRO A 536 -4.24 0.14 0.24
C PRO A 536 -4.10 0.44 -1.27
N ALA A 537 -4.85 -0.28 -2.11
CA ALA A 537 -4.75 -0.18 -3.55
C ALA A 537 -5.07 1.23 -4.09
N PHE A 538 -6.20 1.83 -3.70
CA PHE A 538 -6.57 3.15 -4.21
C PHE A 538 -5.97 4.31 -3.41
N SER A 539 -5.59 4.12 -2.14
CA SER A 539 -4.99 5.19 -1.32
C SER A 539 -3.55 5.47 -1.75
N ALA A 540 -2.77 4.41 -2.04
CA ALA A 540 -1.45 4.52 -2.65
C ALA A 540 -1.54 5.11 -4.06
N GLY A 541 -2.53 4.66 -4.85
CA GLY A 541 -2.69 5.04 -6.26
C GLY A 541 -3.64 6.18 -6.58
N ARG A 542 -3.85 7.15 -5.67
CA ARG A 542 -4.80 8.25 -5.89
C ARG A 542 -4.59 9.02 -7.20
N ASN A 543 -3.34 9.21 -7.62
CA ASN A 543 -2.95 9.88 -8.87
C ASN A 543 -2.68 8.89 -10.01
N ARG A 544 -2.69 7.58 -9.77
CA ARG A 544 -2.33 6.57 -10.78
C ARG A 544 -3.47 6.42 -11.77
N ALA A 545 -3.14 6.56 -13.05
CA ALA A 545 -4.01 6.28 -14.16
C ALA A 545 -4.11 4.77 -14.42
N PHE A 546 -4.97 4.37 -15.36
CA PHE A 546 -4.95 2.99 -15.83
C PHE A 546 -3.76 2.77 -16.79
N ASP A 547 -3.30 1.53 -16.89
CA ASP A 547 -2.23 1.12 -17.79
C ASP A 547 -2.74 1.05 -19.22
N VAL A 548 -2.24 1.95 -20.07
CA VAL A 548 -2.63 2.07 -21.48
C VAL A 548 -2.13 0.94 -22.37
N LEU A 549 -1.23 0.07 -21.88
CA LEU A 549 -0.72 -1.10 -22.60
C LEU A 549 -1.55 -2.37 -22.34
N ASN A 550 -2.38 -2.33 -21.30
CA ASN A 550 -3.29 -3.39 -20.89
C ASN A 550 -4.72 -3.11 -21.33
N VAL A 551 -5.53 -4.16 -21.42
CA VAL A 551 -6.95 -4.05 -21.82
C VAL A 551 -7.76 -3.35 -20.72
N LEU A 552 -8.84 -2.66 -21.11
CA LEU A 552 -9.79 -2.11 -20.14
C LEU A 552 -10.46 -3.26 -19.39
N SER A 553 -10.41 -3.22 -18.06
CA SER A 553 -11.00 -4.23 -17.20
C SER A 553 -11.25 -3.67 -15.79
N SER A 554 -11.89 -4.45 -14.91
CA SER A 554 -12.03 -4.09 -13.50
C SER A 554 -10.68 -3.95 -12.78
N GLU A 555 -9.70 -4.75 -13.19
CA GLU A 555 -8.36 -4.80 -12.60
C GLU A 555 -7.45 -3.66 -13.11
N ASN A 556 -7.70 -3.18 -14.33
CA ASN A 556 -6.95 -2.09 -14.95
C ASN A 556 -7.71 -0.77 -14.86
N ARG A 557 -7.87 -0.26 -13.64
CA ARG A 557 -8.52 1.03 -13.35
C ARG A 557 -7.55 2.01 -12.71
N SER A 558 -7.82 3.29 -12.95
CA SER A 558 -7.14 4.35 -12.20
C SER A 558 -7.53 4.28 -10.72
N GLY A 559 -6.65 4.73 -9.81
CA GLY A 559 -6.98 4.74 -8.39
C GLY A 559 -8.11 5.73 -8.06
N LEU A 560 -8.18 6.86 -8.77
CA LEU A 560 -9.30 7.81 -8.67
C LEU A 560 -10.64 7.14 -9.04
N GLU A 561 -10.67 6.38 -10.14
CA GLU A 561 -11.85 5.63 -10.56
C GLU A 561 -12.26 4.60 -9.50
N MET A 562 -11.32 3.78 -9.02
CA MET A 562 -11.58 2.77 -7.98
C MET A 562 -12.16 3.40 -6.71
N ARG A 563 -11.57 4.52 -6.26
CA ARG A 563 -11.99 5.25 -5.08
C ARG A 563 -13.39 5.83 -5.22
N ILE A 564 -13.71 6.48 -6.35
CA ILE A 564 -15.04 7.03 -6.61
C ILE A 564 -16.09 5.91 -6.64
N ARG A 565 -15.80 4.80 -7.32
CA ARG A 565 -16.72 3.64 -7.39
C ARG A 565 -17.06 3.08 -6.01
N LEU A 566 -16.05 2.97 -5.14
CA LEU A 566 -16.23 2.47 -3.78
C LEU A 566 -16.93 3.49 -2.86
N LYS A 567 -16.66 4.80 -3.00
CA LYS A 567 -17.37 5.84 -2.23
C LYS A 567 -18.84 5.99 -2.62
N LEU A 568 -19.16 5.77 -3.89
CA LEU A 568 -20.52 5.80 -4.42
C LEU A 568 -21.25 4.45 -4.29
N SER A 569 -20.52 3.39 -3.97
CA SER A 569 -20.96 1.99 -3.99
C SER A 569 -21.72 1.66 -5.29
N LEU A 570 -21.06 1.87 -6.44
CA LEU A 570 -21.68 1.63 -7.75
C LEU A 570 -21.87 0.12 -7.98
N ASN A 571 -23.08 -0.27 -8.37
CA ASN A 571 -23.42 -1.65 -8.68
C ASN A 571 -23.46 -1.91 -10.20
N ALA A 572 -22.47 -2.66 -10.70
CA ALA A 572 -22.38 -3.01 -12.12
C ALA A 572 -23.58 -3.84 -12.61
N ASP A 573 -24.18 -4.66 -11.74
CA ASP A 573 -25.36 -5.47 -12.08
C ASP A 573 -26.62 -4.61 -12.32
N GLU A 574 -26.65 -3.40 -11.76
CA GLU A 574 -27.70 -2.39 -11.98
C GLU A 574 -27.33 -1.39 -13.09
N ALA A 575 -26.30 -1.71 -13.88
CA ALA A 575 -25.72 -0.84 -14.90
C ALA A 575 -25.23 0.52 -14.35
N GLU A 576 -24.93 0.60 -13.06
CA GLU A 576 -24.29 1.77 -12.46
C GLU A 576 -22.79 1.74 -12.76
N ASP A 577 -22.39 2.57 -13.72
CA ASP A 577 -21.01 2.59 -14.20
C ASP A 577 -20.63 3.99 -14.70
N PHE A 578 -19.34 4.23 -14.92
CA PHE A 578 -18.84 5.39 -15.64
C PHE A 578 -17.51 5.09 -16.30
N PHE A 579 -17.16 5.87 -17.32
CA PHE A 579 -15.80 5.91 -17.86
C PHE A 579 -15.09 7.17 -17.39
N LEU A 580 -13.83 7.03 -16.97
CA LEU A 580 -12.91 8.13 -16.78
C LEU A 580 -12.04 8.29 -18.03
N ILE A 581 -12.18 9.41 -18.72
CA ILE A 581 -11.46 9.70 -19.96
C ILE A 581 -10.40 10.74 -19.70
N GLU A 582 -9.15 10.39 -19.91
CA GLU A 582 -8.03 11.32 -19.86
C GLU A 582 -7.85 11.99 -21.21
N HIS A 583 -7.98 13.32 -21.25
CA HIS A 583 -7.95 14.03 -22.53
C HIS A 583 -6.55 13.97 -23.16
N ILE A 584 -5.48 13.90 -22.36
CA ILE A 584 -4.10 13.80 -22.86
C ILE A 584 -3.89 12.58 -23.77
N LEU A 585 -4.67 11.51 -23.60
CA LEU A 585 -4.58 10.30 -24.44
C LEU A 585 -5.23 10.49 -25.82
N LEU A 586 -6.13 11.47 -25.95
CA LEU A 586 -6.81 11.89 -27.18
C LEU A 586 -5.99 12.90 -28.00
N ARG A 587 -4.79 13.28 -27.51
CA ARG A 587 -3.92 14.23 -28.22
C ARG A 587 -3.51 13.69 -29.59
N PRO A 588 -3.17 14.57 -30.54
CA PRO A 588 -2.71 14.15 -31.85
C PRO A 588 -1.44 13.29 -31.77
N MET A 589 -1.31 12.38 -32.71
CA MET A 589 -0.19 11.46 -32.87
C MET A 589 0.47 11.68 -34.23
N SER A 590 1.63 11.07 -34.46
CA SER A 590 2.36 11.18 -35.74
C SER A 590 1.54 10.75 -36.96
N GLY A 591 0.52 9.90 -36.80
CA GLY A 591 -0.40 9.55 -37.88
C GLY A 591 -1.30 10.71 -38.32
N ASP A 592 -1.54 11.67 -37.43
CA ASP A 592 -2.45 12.80 -37.64
C ASP A 592 -1.81 13.92 -38.47
N ASP A 593 -0.50 13.87 -38.68
CA ASP A 593 0.26 14.78 -39.56
C ASP A 593 -0.32 14.84 -40.98
N THR A 594 -1.04 13.79 -41.39
CA THR A 594 -1.65 13.64 -42.72
C THR A 594 -3.15 13.94 -42.75
N GLN A 595 -3.78 14.24 -41.60
CA GLN A 595 -5.20 14.55 -41.55
C GLN A 595 -5.52 15.91 -42.18
N GLN A 596 -6.72 16.03 -42.77
CA GLN A 596 -7.21 17.32 -43.25
C GLN A 596 -7.51 18.23 -42.04
N VAL A 597 -7.05 19.47 -42.11
CA VAL A 597 -7.32 20.48 -41.08
C VAL A 597 -8.75 21.01 -41.18
N PRO A 598 -9.41 21.33 -40.05
CA PRO A 598 -8.87 21.32 -38.68
C PRO A 598 -8.91 19.95 -38.00
N LEU A 599 -7.94 19.69 -37.10
CA LEU A 599 -7.92 18.48 -36.26
C LEU A 599 -9.12 18.43 -35.30
N LEU A 600 -9.42 19.59 -34.70
CA LEU A 600 -10.58 19.79 -33.85
C LEU A 600 -11.20 21.15 -34.18
N ALA A 601 -12.52 21.21 -34.15
CA ALA A 601 -13.31 22.42 -34.34
C ALA A 601 -14.25 22.62 -33.15
N ALA A 602 -14.80 23.84 -33.03
CA ALA A 602 -15.73 24.22 -31.96
C ALA A 602 -15.16 23.99 -30.54
N LEU A 603 -13.91 24.38 -30.34
CA LEU A 603 -13.19 24.19 -29.10
C LEU A 603 -13.81 24.99 -27.94
N GLN A 604 -13.87 24.38 -26.75
CA GLN A 604 -14.28 25.08 -25.53
C GLN A 604 -13.11 25.71 -24.76
N SER A 605 -11.89 25.25 -25.06
CA SER A 605 -10.64 25.74 -24.49
C SER A 605 -9.57 25.72 -25.58
N LYS A 606 -8.61 26.65 -25.50
CA LYS A 606 -7.43 26.68 -26.38
C LYS A 606 -6.66 25.36 -26.30
N ASP A 607 -6.43 24.89 -25.07
CA ASP A 607 -5.84 23.59 -24.78
C ASP A 607 -6.95 22.65 -24.28
N PRO A 608 -7.45 21.71 -25.10
CA PRO A 608 -8.49 20.76 -24.71
C PRO A 608 -7.92 19.47 -24.11
N TYR A 609 -6.59 19.31 -24.02
CA TYR A 609 -5.93 18.05 -23.71
C TYR A 609 -5.27 18.05 -22.34
N SER A 610 -4.51 19.10 -22.01
CA SER A 610 -3.71 19.13 -20.80
C SER A 610 -4.58 19.22 -19.56
N LEU A 611 -4.25 18.42 -18.54
CA LEU A 611 -4.81 18.48 -17.19
C LEU A 611 -6.35 18.44 -17.16
N GLN A 612 -6.95 17.69 -18.08
CA GLN A 612 -8.40 17.58 -18.23
C GLN A 612 -8.83 16.12 -18.29
N LEU A 613 -9.96 15.86 -17.64
CA LEU A 613 -10.58 14.55 -17.60
C LEU A 613 -12.10 14.66 -17.72
N SER A 614 -12.72 13.62 -18.27
CA SER A 614 -14.16 13.53 -18.41
C SER A 614 -14.69 12.28 -17.69
N PHE A 615 -15.64 12.46 -16.79
CA PHE A 615 -16.45 11.40 -16.23
C PHE A 615 -17.71 11.24 -17.08
N VAL A 616 -17.87 10.07 -17.72
CA VAL A 616 -19.00 9.79 -18.61
C VAL A 616 -19.90 8.75 -17.96
N PHE A 617 -21.11 9.15 -17.59
CA PHE A 617 -22.11 8.32 -16.93
C PHE A 617 -23.28 7.98 -17.89
N PRO A 618 -23.89 6.79 -17.76
CA PRO A 618 -25.17 6.50 -18.37
C PRO A 618 -26.31 7.19 -17.61
N LYS A 619 -27.35 7.59 -18.32
CA LYS A 619 -28.68 7.82 -17.71
C LYS A 619 -29.47 6.51 -17.70
N GLY A 620 -30.40 6.39 -16.76
CA GLY A 620 -31.32 5.26 -16.67
C GLY A 620 -31.17 4.35 -15.44
N PRO A 621 -29.97 4.13 -14.86
CA PRO A 621 -29.89 3.43 -13.58
C PRO A 621 -30.72 4.13 -12.51
N LYS A 622 -31.46 3.37 -11.70
CA LYS A 622 -32.49 3.89 -10.79
C LYS A 622 -31.94 4.96 -9.84
N ARG A 623 -30.75 4.74 -9.25
CA ARG A 623 -30.13 5.75 -8.37
C ARG A 623 -29.66 6.98 -9.13
N PHE A 624 -29.22 6.84 -10.39
CA PHE A 624 -28.82 7.96 -11.24
C PHE A 624 -29.99 8.87 -11.68
N GLU A 625 -31.24 8.43 -11.52
CA GLU A 625 -32.42 9.28 -11.74
C GLU A 625 -32.77 10.13 -10.51
N GLN A 626 -32.18 9.83 -9.35
CA GLN A 626 -32.48 10.51 -8.11
C GLN A 626 -31.62 11.76 -7.92
N THR A 627 -32.27 12.93 -7.83
CA THR A 627 -31.60 14.23 -7.68
C THR A 627 -30.59 14.27 -6.53
N VAL A 628 -30.92 13.66 -5.40
CA VAL A 628 -30.04 13.64 -4.22
C VAL A 628 -28.77 12.83 -4.49
N PHE A 629 -28.91 11.67 -5.14
CA PHE A 629 -27.74 10.84 -5.47
C PHE A 629 -26.88 11.47 -6.57
N LEU A 630 -27.49 12.14 -7.56
CA LEU A 630 -26.76 12.93 -8.55
C LEU A 630 -25.92 14.04 -7.89
N GLN A 631 -26.50 14.78 -6.93
CA GLN A 631 -25.76 15.79 -6.17
C GLN A 631 -24.58 15.19 -5.42
N PHE A 632 -24.76 14.01 -4.82
CA PHE A 632 -23.70 13.28 -4.14
C PHE A 632 -22.59 12.79 -5.09
N ILE A 633 -22.94 12.32 -6.28
CA ILE A 633 -21.96 12.03 -7.34
C ILE A 633 -21.15 13.29 -7.62
N HIS A 634 -21.78 14.41 -7.92
CA HIS A 634 -21.08 15.66 -8.23
C HIS A 634 -20.18 16.16 -7.09
N GLN A 635 -20.62 16.04 -5.83
CA GLN A 635 -19.82 16.39 -4.66
C GLN A 635 -18.61 15.45 -4.51
N THR A 636 -18.83 14.15 -4.66
CA THR A 636 -17.76 13.13 -4.58
C THR A 636 -16.73 13.37 -5.67
N LEU A 637 -17.15 13.56 -6.93
CA LEU A 637 -16.23 13.85 -8.03
C LEU A 637 -15.38 15.10 -7.75
N ARG A 638 -15.98 16.17 -7.23
CA ARG A 638 -15.26 17.40 -6.89
C ARG A 638 -14.29 17.24 -5.73
N ALA A 639 -14.67 16.48 -4.70
CA ALA A 639 -13.85 16.27 -3.51
C ALA A 639 -12.66 15.34 -3.79
N GLU A 640 -12.85 14.33 -4.65
CA GLU A 640 -11.84 13.31 -4.90
C GLU A 640 -10.93 13.61 -6.10
N THR A 641 -11.36 14.45 -7.05
CA THR A 641 -10.52 14.83 -8.20
C THR A 641 -9.36 15.73 -7.76
N PRO A 642 -8.10 15.46 -8.19
CA PRO A 642 -6.96 16.33 -7.91
C PRO A 642 -7.20 17.78 -8.36
N ALA A 643 -6.88 18.75 -7.49
CA ALA A 643 -7.23 20.15 -7.70
C ALA A 643 -6.60 20.81 -8.95
N HIS A 644 -5.52 20.25 -9.48
CA HIS A 644 -4.87 20.73 -10.70
C HIS A 644 -5.51 20.18 -11.99
N LEU A 645 -6.42 19.21 -11.88
CA LEU A 645 -7.16 18.63 -12.99
C LEU A 645 -8.54 19.27 -13.11
N ILE A 646 -9.00 19.47 -14.34
CA ILE A 646 -10.32 20.02 -14.64
C ILE A 646 -11.27 18.86 -14.97
N PRO A 647 -12.25 18.55 -14.10
CA PRO A 647 -13.22 17.51 -14.34
C PRO A 647 -14.41 18.01 -15.17
N HIS A 648 -14.73 17.28 -16.24
CA HIS A 648 -15.97 17.41 -16.99
C HIS A 648 -16.89 16.23 -16.66
N VAL A 649 -18.20 16.46 -16.61
CA VAL A 649 -19.18 15.40 -16.30
C VAL A 649 -20.21 15.34 -17.43
N HIS A 650 -20.35 14.17 -18.03
CA HIS A 650 -21.25 13.92 -19.15
C HIS A 650 -22.25 12.84 -18.78
N TRP A 651 -23.52 13.08 -19.10
CA TRP A 651 -24.63 12.14 -18.89
C TRP A 651 -25.21 11.75 -20.24
N LEU A 652 -25.05 10.48 -20.62
CA LEU A 652 -25.46 9.99 -21.93
C LEU A 652 -26.76 9.20 -21.83
N ASP A 653 -27.71 9.50 -22.71
CA ASP A 653 -28.93 8.68 -22.87
C ASP A 653 -28.55 7.26 -23.36
N PRO A 654 -29.38 6.22 -23.12
CA PRO A 654 -29.01 4.81 -23.35
C PRO A 654 -28.46 4.50 -24.76
N ASP A 655 -29.04 5.09 -25.81
CA ASP A 655 -28.58 4.90 -27.19
C ASP A 655 -27.17 5.47 -27.40
N THR A 656 -26.96 6.72 -26.95
CA THR A 656 -25.66 7.41 -27.03
C THR A 656 -24.61 6.71 -26.18
N TRP A 657 -24.98 6.21 -24.99
CA TRP A 657 -24.11 5.42 -24.12
C TRP A 657 -23.63 4.14 -24.81
N SER A 658 -24.53 3.41 -25.48
CA SER A 658 -24.18 2.19 -26.23
C SER A 658 -23.18 2.47 -27.37
N VAL A 659 -23.43 3.53 -28.14
CA VAL A 659 -22.53 3.98 -29.21
C VAL A 659 -21.18 4.41 -28.65
N PHE A 660 -21.19 5.18 -27.55
CA PHE A 660 -19.98 5.64 -26.87
C PHE A 660 -19.12 4.47 -26.39
N LYS A 661 -19.68 3.52 -25.65
CA LYS A 661 -18.94 2.33 -25.15
C LYS A 661 -18.25 1.57 -26.28
N THR A 662 -18.98 1.35 -27.37
CA THR A 662 -18.46 0.62 -28.54
C THR A 662 -17.32 1.41 -29.20
N SER A 663 -17.53 2.71 -29.44
CA SER A 663 -16.56 3.57 -30.12
C SER A 663 -15.31 3.79 -29.28
N TYR A 664 -15.47 4.01 -27.98
CA TYR A 664 -14.37 4.18 -27.04
C TYR A 664 -13.56 2.90 -26.89
N GLY A 665 -14.21 1.74 -26.79
CA GLY A 665 -13.53 0.44 -26.74
C GLY A 665 -12.69 0.17 -28.00
N ASP A 666 -13.25 0.41 -29.19
CA ASP A 666 -12.52 0.25 -30.47
C ASP A 666 -11.35 1.24 -30.60
N TRP A 667 -11.57 2.51 -30.25
CA TRP A 667 -10.51 3.52 -30.21
C TRP A 667 -9.39 3.10 -29.25
N PHE A 668 -9.74 2.69 -28.04
CA PHE A 668 -8.78 2.33 -27.01
C PHE A 668 -7.93 1.13 -27.44
N GLU A 669 -8.54 0.07 -27.96
CA GLU A 669 -7.80 -1.11 -28.42
C GLU A 669 -6.84 -0.76 -29.56
N LYS A 670 -7.24 0.09 -30.51
CA LYS A 670 -6.34 0.58 -31.56
C LYS A 670 -5.18 1.40 -30.99
N ARG A 671 -5.46 2.29 -30.05
CA ARG A 671 -4.44 3.12 -29.37
C ARG A 671 -3.46 2.25 -28.59
N ARG A 672 -3.96 1.28 -27.83
CA ARG A 672 -3.19 0.30 -27.07
C ARG A 672 -2.26 -0.50 -27.98
N LEU A 673 -2.79 -1.08 -29.06
CA LEU A 673 -1.97 -1.84 -30.03
C LEU A 673 -0.90 -0.97 -30.69
N TYR A 674 -1.23 0.28 -31.04
CA TYR A 674 -0.24 1.24 -31.52
C TYR A 674 0.89 1.47 -30.50
N LEU A 675 0.55 1.73 -29.23
CA LEU A 675 1.54 2.00 -28.19
C LEU A 675 2.43 0.79 -27.94
N ARG A 676 1.84 -0.41 -27.86
CA ARG A 676 2.59 -1.66 -27.74
C ARG A 676 3.57 -1.86 -28.89
N ASN A 677 3.14 -1.61 -30.13
CA ASN A 677 4.03 -1.69 -31.29
C ASN A 677 5.13 -0.62 -31.25
N LYS A 678 4.80 0.63 -30.87
CA LYS A 678 5.77 1.74 -30.74
C LYS A 678 6.84 1.43 -29.70
N LEU A 679 6.45 0.78 -28.60
CA LEU A 679 7.32 0.48 -27.46
C LEU A 679 7.96 -0.92 -27.51
N GLY A 680 7.60 -1.75 -28.50
CA GLY A 680 8.11 -3.12 -28.64
C GLY A 680 7.60 -4.11 -27.58
N VAL A 681 6.36 -3.93 -27.09
CA VAL A 681 5.80 -4.61 -25.90
C VAL A 681 4.83 -5.74 -26.20
#